data_AF-A0A8D0L2X1-F1
#
_entry.id   AF-A0A8D0L2X1-F1
#
_cell.length_a   1.000
_cell.length_b   1.000
_cell.length_c   1.000
_cell.angle_alpha   90.00
_cell.angle_beta   90.00
_cell.angle_gamma   90.00
#
_symmetry.space_group_name_H-M   'P 1'
#
loop_
_entity.id
_entity.type
_entity.pdbx_description
1 polymer ?
#
loop_
_entity_poly.entity_id
_entity_poly.type
_entity_poly.pdbx_seq_one_letter_code
_entity_poly.pdbx_strand_id
1 'polypeptide(L)'
;VVLQSFGARYFLSPMCLLGRSRMNALESHLEIDEGLYSRQIYVLGYDAMQRMTGSSVLVSGMKGVGVETAKNIILAGVKSVTVHDQGDAQWSDLSSQFFLSEGDVGQNRAVVSQRHLAELNSYVPVVAYTEELSEKFLSAFQVVVLTNSSLEEQLRISDFCHANNICFILADTKGLPPSCPSGPWFMASSVFLPLQGCPGVVTIACEEKQEHFENGGMVTFSRVEGMTELNNSEPQPVCVLDYYSTFPQLMLPLPLQVDADRLLELAQDLAGWQAPLDEELVRAFAAVSAGDLSPINAVIGAMAAQEVLKAASGKFTPLDQWFYFDAWECLPEQEHSVPLSEQDCAPRGSRYDGQIAVFGADFQERLGQQKYFVVGAGAIGCELLKNFGMIGLAAGKGGRITVTDMDTIERSNLNRQFLFRPQDVSKQKSEVAAAAVRHMNPYTNVTAHQDCLGPDTEQLYGDNFFLGLDGVATALDNPQARVYVGERCVQYLKPLLDSGTEGTKGHVQVFVPFLTESYGHAMDLAEKTYPLCTLRHFPTAIQHTLQWARDQFEGLFKKSAENVNTFVPREALEKLELVHSSLQEKPLSWGECVAWARRLWEQLFRNDIQQLLYNFPPDHVRHSPSYRKSGSSPSPLFPLPLDTHMAFILAASRLFAQTHRLQVSGDEVAARQVLLVLCLPPFQPCQGLHIPTTDQELKETSDTVGKESTMGHRPLPSLSALLGTGLTPLSLCPSKGDDNSNFHLNFIVAASNLRAENYGIPTADWLQSKRIVGRIVPAIATTTAAVAGLVCLELYKLVWGHKDLGSYRQSFLRLAEPMFIFSFSVSLPHSQFCQKTWTCWDRIEVPGVTGSGEEMTLGDLRDHLQKEHGLALRMLLYREAVLYAAFWSSEKLKEQLANR
;
A
#
# COMPACT_ATOMS: atom_id res chain seq x y z
N VAL A 1 5.04 -31.90 -12.17
CA VAL A 1 4.67 -33.05 -11.30
C VAL A 1 5.85 -33.40 -10.40
N VAL A 2 5.68 -33.21 -9.09
CA VAL A 2 6.33 -33.99 -8.03
C VAL A 2 5.24 -34.25 -7.02
N LEU A 3 4.82 -35.51 -6.91
CA LEU A 3 3.80 -35.95 -5.97
C LEU A 3 4.46 -36.69 -4.82
N GLN A 4 4.54 -36.07 -3.65
CA GLN A 4 4.17 -36.80 -2.44
C GLN A 4 3.67 -35.88 -1.32
N SER A 5 2.69 -36.42 -0.60
CA SER A 5 1.92 -35.74 0.43
C SER A 5 2.69 -35.64 1.75
N PHE A 6 3.04 -34.42 2.15
CA PHE A 6 3.17 -34.08 3.56
C PHE A 6 1.84 -33.46 4.03
N GLY A 7 1.04 -34.26 4.74
CA GLY A 7 -0.23 -33.84 5.32
C GLY A 7 -0.79 -34.91 6.27
N ALA A 8 -1.43 -34.59 7.41
CA ALA A 8 -1.80 -33.24 7.85
C ALA A 8 -2.09 -33.15 9.37
N ARG A 9 -1.66 -32.02 9.98
CA ARG A 9 -2.32 -31.30 11.10
C ARG A 9 -2.30 -32.02 12.48
N TYR A 10 -2.32 -31.34 13.63
CA TYR A 10 -3.08 -30.13 14.00
C TYR A 10 -2.40 -29.13 14.95
N PHE A 11 -2.90 -27.90 14.86
CA PHE A 11 -2.76 -26.72 15.72
C PHE A 11 -2.50 -26.91 17.22
N LEU A 12 -1.63 -26.04 17.76
CA LEU A 12 -1.92 -25.23 18.95
C LEU A 12 -1.26 -23.83 18.83
N SER A 13 -1.73 -22.87 19.64
CA SER A 13 -1.50 -21.41 19.57
C SER A 13 -0.03 -20.94 19.51
N PRO A 14 0.29 -19.84 18.79
CA PRO A 14 1.61 -19.21 18.82
C PRO A 14 1.80 -18.35 20.09
N MET A 15 2.14 -19.00 21.21
CA MET A 15 2.80 -18.35 22.35
C MET A 15 3.88 -19.24 22.94
N CYS A 16 5.02 -18.62 23.27
CA CYS A 16 6.24 -19.23 23.81
C CYS A 16 6.95 -20.21 22.86
N LEU A 17 8.13 -19.80 22.37
CA LEU A 17 9.44 -20.44 22.62
C LEU A 17 10.52 -20.00 21.61
N LEU A 18 10.77 -18.69 21.51
CA LEU A 18 12.17 -18.25 21.35
C LEU A 18 12.79 -18.32 22.74
N GLY A 19 13.61 -19.34 22.96
CA GLY A 19 14.32 -19.52 24.22
C GLY A 19 15.17 -18.28 24.53
N ARG A 20 15.20 -17.87 25.81
CA ARG A 20 16.12 -16.83 26.30
C ARG A 20 17.56 -17.36 26.26
N SER A 21 18.17 -17.41 25.08
CA SER A 21 19.61 -17.29 24.98
C SER A 21 20.00 -15.97 25.62
N ARG A 22 20.91 -16.00 26.60
CA ARG A 22 21.44 -14.79 27.22
C ARG A 22 22.37 -14.11 26.21
N MET A 23 21.80 -13.34 25.27
CA MET A 23 22.56 -12.29 24.61
C MET A 23 23.03 -11.33 25.71
N ASN A 24 24.34 -11.17 25.85
CA ASN A 24 24.90 -10.28 26.86
C ASN A 24 24.46 -8.85 26.54
N ALA A 25 23.77 -8.22 27.49
CA ALA A 25 23.25 -6.87 27.36
C ALA A 25 24.40 -5.85 27.34
N LEU A 26 24.96 -5.63 26.15
CA LEU A 26 25.97 -4.61 25.84
C LEU A 26 25.97 -4.28 24.33
N GLU A 27 24.81 -4.38 23.68
CA GLU A 27 24.61 -3.87 22.32
C GLU A 27 24.13 -2.42 22.39
N SER A 28 24.83 -1.53 21.69
CA SER A 28 24.39 -0.16 21.44
C SER A 28 23.06 -0.21 20.71
N HIS A 29 22.02 0.42 21.26
CA HIS A 29 20.76 0.62 20.54
C HIS A 29 21.04 1.41 19.25
N LEU A 30 21.05 0.71 18.11
CA LEU A 30 21.02 1.34 16.80
C LEU A 30 19.66 2.02 16.65
N GLU A 31 19.67 3.34 16.69
CA GLU A 31 18.49 4.18 16.56
C GLU A 31 17.92 4.03 15.14
N ILE A 32 16.66 3.60 15.03
CA ILE A 32 16.01 3.41 13.73
C ILE A 32 15.68 4.79 13.16
N ASP A 33 16.15 5.08 11.94
CA ASP A 33 15.85 6.31 11.21
C ASP A 33 14.35 6.38 10.86
N GLU A 34 13.57 6.98 11.74
CA GLU A 34 12.13 7.19 11.54
C GLU A 34 11.83 8.00 10.28
N GLY A 35 12.71 8.92 9.87
CA GLY A 35 12.51 9.74 8.67
C GLY A 35 12.55 8.91 7.38
N LEU A 36 13.46 7.93 7.30
CA LEU A 36 13.51 6.97 6.20
C LEU A 36 12.42 5.90 6.31
N TYR A 37 12.29 5.27 7.48
CA TYR A 37 11.51 4.04 7.66
C TYR A 37 10.07 4.25 8.14
N SER A 38 9.62 5.49 8.38
CA SER A 38 8.31 5.85 8.97
C SER A 38 7.14 4.97 8.52
N ARG A 39 7.00 4.71 7.21
CA ARG A 39 5.82 4.00 6.66
C ARG A 39 5.91 2.48 6.86
N GLN A 40 7.13 1.94 6.94
CA GLN A 40 7.42 0.53 7.20
C GLN A 40 7.36 0.18 8.70
N ILE A 41 7.72 1.11 9.59
CA ILE A 41 7.59 0.92 11.05
C ILE A 41 6.13 0.61 11.42
N TYR A 42 5.15 1.22 10.74
CA TYR A 42 3.73 0.92 10.91
C TYR A 42 3.28 -0.47 10.43
N VAL A 43 4.13 -1.18 9.68
CA VAL A 43 3.89 -2.54 9.18
C VAL A 43 4.55 -3.56 10.11
N LEU A 44 5.84 -3.38 10.42
CA LEU A 44 6.66 -4.35 11.14
C LEU A 44 6.64 -4.13 12.67
N GLY A 45 6.73 -2.86 13.10
CA GLY A 45 7.02 -2.43 14.47
C GLY A 45 8.54 -2.36 14.76
N TYR A 46 8.93 -1.53 15.74
CA TYR A 46 10.35 -1.32 16.09
C TYR A 46 11.07 -2.63 16.41
N ASP A 47 10.51 -3.48 17.28
CA ASP A 47 11.17 -4.74 17.71
C ASP A 47 11.53 -5.66 16.54
N ALA A 48 10.68 -5.71 15.51
CA ALA A 48 10.90 -6.50 14.31
C ALA A 48 12.05 -5.92 13.47
N MET A 49 12.07 -4.59 13.32
CA MET A 49 13.15 -3.88 12.61
C MET A 49 14.48 -3.95 13.36
N GLN A 50 14.49 -3.87 14.69
CA GLN A 50 15.71 -4.05 15.49
C GLN A 50 16.32 -5.44 15.30
N ARG A 51 15.50 -6.50 15.22
CA ARG A 51 16.00 -7.86 14.90
C ARG A 51 16.53 -7.98 13.46
N MET A 52 15.90 -7.30 12.50
CA MET A 52 16.41 -7.23 11.12
C MET A 52 17.79 -6.57 11.03
N THR A 53 18.04 -5.49 11.79
CA THR A 53 19.38 -4.84 11.83
C THR A 53 20.49 -5.72 12.44
N GLY A 54 20.14 -6.85 13.07
CA GLY A 54 21.08 -7.88 13.49
C GLY A 54 21.34 -9.00 12.46
N SER A 55 20.50 -9.11 11.43
CA SER A 55 20.48 -10.26 10.51
C SER A 55 21.23 -10.00 9.19
N SER A 56 22.22 -10.83 8.91
CA SER A 56 23.03 -10.81 7.68
C SER A 56 22.42 -11.77 6.65
N VAL A 57 22.20 -11.32 5.41
CA VAL A 57 21.48 -12.10 4.38
C VAL A 57 22.36 -12.35 3.15
N LEU A 58 22.34 -13.57 2.63
CA LEU A 58 22.89 -13.94 1.32
C LEU A 58 21.75 -14.06 0.30
N VAL A 59 21.93 -13.49 -0.90
CA VAL A 59 21.09 -13.74 -2.07
C VAL A 59 21.95 -14.29 -3.18
N SER A 60 21.75 -15.56 -3.51
CA SER A 60 22.50 -16.32 -4.51
C SER A 60 21.70 -16.46 -5.81
N GLY A 61 22.36 -16.19 -6.95
CA GLY A 61 21.75 -15.96 -8.26
C GLY A 61 21.25 -14.51 -8.37
N MET A 62 21.68 -13.79 -9.41
CA MET A 62 21.44 -12.33 -9.55
C MET A 62 20.79 -11.96 -10.90
N LYS A 63 19.92 -12.85 -11.39
CA LYS A 63 18.91 -12.59 -12.42
C LYS A 63 17.68 -11.86 -11.82
N GLY A 64 16.58 -11.71 -12.57
CA GLY A 64 15.39 -10.95 -12.17
C GLY A 64 14.83 -11.25 -10.77
N VAL A 65 14.65 -12.53 -10.42
CA VAL A 65 14.17 -12.92 -9.07
C VAL A 65 15.14 -12.46 -7.99
N GLY A 66 16.43 -12.79 -8.14
CA GLY A 66 17.47 -12.45 -7.18
C GLY A 66 17.64 -10.95 -6.99
N VAL A 67 17.63 -10.16 -8.06
CA VAL A 67 17.73 -8.68 -7.95
C VAL A 67 16.47 -8.07 -7.33
N GLU A 68 15.26 -8.59 -7.61
CA GLU A 68 14.04 -8.14 -6.91
C GLU A 68 14.05 -8.50 -5.44
N THR A 69 14.51 -9.70 -5.09
CA THR A 69 14.65 -10.10 -3.69
C THR A 69 15.66 -9.22 -2.97
N ALA A 70 16.85 -9.01 -3.55
CA ALA A 70 17.88 -8.14 -2.99
C ALA A 70 17.39 -6.69 -2.83
N LYS A 71 16.77 -6.10 -3.86
CA LYS A 71 16.17 -4.75 -3.81
C LYS A 71 15.26 -4.58 -2.59
N ASN A 72 14.28 -5.48 -2.45
CA ASN A 72 13.28 -5.40 -1.39
C ASN A 72 13.89 -5.60 0.02
N ILE A 73 14.87 -6.49 0.17
CA ILE A 73 15.56 -6.72 1.46
C ILE A 73 16.42 -5.52 1.87
N ILE A 74 17.13 -4.90 0.93
CA ILE A 74 17.99 -3.73 1.17
C ILE A 74 17.14 -2.51 1.56
N LEU A 75 16.06 -2.26 0.81
CA LEU A 75 15.09 -1.21 1.16
C LEU A 75 14.48 -1.42 2.55
N ALA A 76 14.26 -2.67 2.96
CA ALA A 76 13.70 -3.02 4.26
C ALA A 76 14.65 -2.80 5.44
N GLY A 77 15.98 -2.78 5.24
CA GLY A 77 16.93 -2.49 6.32
C GLY A 77 17.34 -3.69 7.16
N VAL A 78 17.97 -4.70 6.55
CA VAL A 78 18.70 -5.75 7.28
C VAL A 78 20.14 -5.31 7.61
N LYS A 79 20.87 -6.07 8.42
CA LYS A 79 22.25 -5.72 8.83
C LYS A 79 23.21 -5.51 7.66
N SER A 80 23.15 -6.41 6.67
CA SER A 80 23.99 -6.41 5.47
C SER A 80 23.45 -7.44 4.47
N VAL A 81 23.63 -7.18 3.17
CA VAL A 81 23.27 -8.11 2.10
C VAL A 81 24.53 -8.49 1.31
N THR A 82 24.77 -9.77 1.12
CA THR A 82 25.74 -10.26 0.14
C THR A 82 24.99 -10.78 -1.08
N VAL A 83 25.36 -10.29 -2.26
CA VAL A 83 24.84 -10.77 -3.53
C VAL A 83 25.87 -11.68 -4.19
N HIS A 84 25.44 -12.86 -4.61
CA HIS A 84 26.30 -13.89 -5.21
C HIS A 84 25.79 -14.30 -6.58
N ASP A 85 26.70 -14.38 -7.55
CA ASP A 85 26.48 -15.02 -8.85
C ASP A 85 27.85 -15.31 -9.47
N GLN A 86 28.05 -16.52 -9.98
CA GLN A 86 29.31 -16.89 -10.65
C GLN A 86 29.31 -16.57 -12.15
N GLY A 87 28.13 -16.27 -12.72
CA GLY A 87 27.97 -16.08 -14.16
C GLY A 87 27.91 -14.62 -14.61
N ASP A 88 28.28 -14.42 -15.87
CA ASP A 88 28.24 -13.13 -16.54
C ASP A 88 26.85 -12.81 -17.11
N ALA A 89 26.53 -11.53 -17.15
CA ALA A 89 25.29 -10.98 -17.71
C ALA A 89 25.15 -11.35 -19.19
N GLN A 90 23.97 -11.87 -19.55
CA GLN A 90 23.59 -12.22 -20.92
C GLN A 90 22.44 -11.33 -21.42
N TRP A 91 22.23 -11.30 -22.74
CA TRP A 91 21.10 -10.59 -23.35
C TRP A 91 19.73 -10.98 -22.77
N SER A 92 19.54 -12.27 -22.47
CA SER A 92 18.33 -12.80 -21.83
C SER A 92 18.10 -12.24 -20.42
N ASP A 93 19.16 -11.91 -19.68
CA ASP A 93 19.01 -11.40 -18.30
C ASP A 93 18.40 -9.98 -18.30
N LEU A 94 18.56 -9.21 -19.39
CA LEU A 94 17.99 -7.87 -19.57
C LEU A 94 16.45 -7.87 -19.70
N SER A 95 15.81 -9.04 -19.80
CA SER A 95 14.33 -9.18 -19.83
C SER A 95 13.69 -8.93 -18.47
N SER A 96 14.44 -9.09 -17.37
CA SER A 96 13.92 -8.88 -16.01
C SER A 96 14.90 -8.27 -15.00
N GLN A 97 16.20 -8.25 -15.31
CA GLN A 97 17.23 -7.67 -14.46
C GLN A 97 17.39 -6.17 -14.75
N PHE A 98 16.71 -5.34 -13.97
CA PHE A 98 16.56 -3.90 -14.17
C PHE A 98 17.75 -3.03 -13.71
N PHE A 99 18.84 -3.64 -13.25
CA PHE A 99 20.12 -2.97 -12.98
C PHE A 99 21.24 -3.37 -13.96
N LEU A 100 20.95 -4.23 -14.94
CA LEU A 100 21.86 -4.48 -16.06
C LEU A 100 21.51 -3.57 -17.24
N SER A 101 22.55 -3.04 -17.90
CA SER A 101 22.44 -2.37 -19.20
C SER A 101 23.05 -3.24 -20.31
N GLU A 102 22.82 -2.87 -21.57
CA GLU A 102 23.45 -3.54 -22.72
C GLU A 102 24.98 -3.50 -22.67
N GLY A 103 25.56 -2.49 -22.00
CA GLY A 103 27.01 -2.36 -21.79
C GLY A 103 27.58 -3.28 -20.71
N ASP A 104 26.72 -3.95 -19.94
CA ASP A 104 27.11 -4.86 -18.86
C ASP A 104 27.17 -6.33 -19.31
N VAL A 105 26.70 -6.65 -20.53
CA VAL A 105 26.76 -8.00 -21.10
C VAL A 105 28.22 -8.48 -21.16
N GLY A 106 28.48 -9.67 -20.61
CA GLY A 106 29.83 -10.21 -20.44
C GLY A 106 30.58 -9.76 -19.18
N GLN A 107 29.94 -8.98 -18.28
CA GLN A 107 30.44 -8.72 -16.93
C GLN A 107 29.66 -9.54 -15.88
N ASN A 108 30.31 -9.90 -14.76
CA ASN A 108 29.68 -10.68 -13.70
C ASN A 108 28.43 -9.99 -13.11
N ARG A 109 27.29 -10.71 -13.05
CA ARG A 109 26.00 -10.15 -12.63
C ARG A 109 26.02 -9.57 -11.21
N ALA A 110 26.66 -10.24 -10.25
CA ALA A 110 26.70 -9.78 -8.86
C ALA A 110 27.54 -8.50 -8.70
N VAL A 111 28.68 -8.42 -9.41
CA VAL A 111 29.58 -7.25 -9.37
C VAL A 111 28.92 -6.00 -9.96
N VAL A 112 28.19 -6.11 -11.07
CA VAL A 112 27.45 -4.98 -11.66
C VAL A 112 26.30 -4.57 -10.73
N SER A 113 25.49 -5.53 -10.30
CA SER A 113 24.29 -5.28 -9.49
C SER A 113 24.59 -4.65 -8.13
N GLN A 114 25.70 -5.04 -7.50
CA GLN A 114 26.10 -4.53 -6.17
C GLN A 114 26.17 -3.01 -6.13
N ARG A 115 26.63 -2.37 -7.22
CA ARG A 115 26.78 -0.90 -7.29
C ARG A 115 25.44 -0.21 -7.13
N HIS A 116 24.45 -0.62 -7.94
CA HIS A 116 23.11 -0.04 -7.93
C HIS A 116 22.31 -0.42 -6.68
N LEU A 117 22.49 -1.66 -6.18
CA LEU A 117 21.86 -2.14 -4.95
C LEU A 117 22.36 -1.38 -3.71
N ALA A 118 23.65 -1.03 -3.64
CA ALA A 118 24.23 -0.26 -2.53
C ALA A 118 23.67 1.18 -2.44
N GLU A 119 23.24 1.78 -3.56
CA GLU A 119 22.63 3.12 -3.57
C GLU A 119 21.22 3.16 -2.98
N LEU A 120 20.52 2.02 -2.90
CA LEU A 120 19.13 1.96 -2.43
C LEU A 120 19.01 2.30 -0.95
N ASN A 121 20.01 1.94 -0.15
CA ASN A 121 19.98 2.17 1.30
C ASN A 121 21.39 2.22 1.91
N SER A 122 21.84 3.41 2.29
CA SER A 122 23.14 3.64 2.92
C SER A 122 23.33 2.95 4.28
N TYR A 123 22.25 2.50 4.93
CA TYR A 123 22.32 1.75 6.20
C TYR A 123 22.63 0.26 6.00
N VAL A 124 22.54 -0.26 4.78
CA VAL A 124 22.73 -1.69 4.48
C VAL A 124 23.98 -1.87 3.60
N PRO A 125 25.10 -2.33 4.14
CA PRO A 125 26.26 -2.69 3.34
C PRO A 125 25.89 -3.81 2.35
N VAL A 126 26.19 -3.57 1.06
CA VAL A 126 26.00 -4.55 -0.02
C VAL A 126 27.35 -4.99 -0.56
N VAL A 127 27.61 -6.30 -0.58
CA VAL A 127 28.88 -6.90 -1.03
C VAL A 127 28.61 -7.89 -2.16
N ALA A 128 29.46 -7.90 -3.19
CA ALA A 128 29.44 -8.91 -4.25
C ALA A 128 30.38 -10.07 -3.89
N TYR A 129 29.96 -11.30 -4.19
CA TYR A 129 30.76 -12.52 -4.06
C TYR A 129 30.62 -13.37 -5.33
N THR A 130 31.73 -13.89 -5.85
CA THR A 130 31.81 -14.54 -7.17
C THR A 130 32.41 -15.95 -7.13
N GLU A 131 32.92 -16.37 -5.97
CA GLU A 131 33.50 -17.70 -5.75
C GLU A 131 32.41 -18.70 -5.35
N GLU A 132 32.75 -20.00 -5.33
CA GLU A 132 31.82 -21.04 -4.92
C GLU A 132 31.31 -20.89 -3.47
N LEU A 133 30.07 -21.35 -3.23
CA LEU A 133 29.42 -21.32 -1.92
C LEU A 133 29.92 -22.46 -1.01
N SER A 134 31.06 -22.20 -0.35
CA SER A 134 31.57 -23.06 0.71
C SER A 134 30.71 -23.01 1.98
N GLU A 135 30.60 -24.12 2.69
CA GLU A 135 29.93 -24.24 3.99
C GLU A 135 30.40 -23.19 5.01
N LYS A 136 31.72 -22.97 5.06
CA LYS A 136 32.34 -21.95 5.92
C LYS A 136 31.82 -20.55 5.59
N PHE A 137 31.63 -20.23 4.31
CA PHE A 137 31.06 -18.95 3.89
C PHE A 137 29.58 -18.85 4.26
N LEU A 138 28.79 -19.89 4.00
CA LEU A 138 27.37 -19.96 4.35
C LEU A 138 27.13 -19.74 5.86
N SER A 139 28.02 -20.25 6.73
CA SER A 139 27.93 -20.10 8.19
C SER A 139 27.93 -18.65 8.73
N ALA A 140 28.27 -17.66 7.89
CA ALA A 140 28.25 -16.24 8.28
C ALA A 140 26.84 -15.61 8.25
N PHE A 141 25.87 -16.25 7.58
CA PHE A 141 24.55 -15.68 7.30
C PHE A 141 23.48 -16.21 8.26
N GLN A 142 22.46 -15.39 8.49
CA GLN A 142 21.27 -15.77 9.27
C GLN A 142 20.14 -16.24 8.34
N VAL A 143 20.11 -15.70 7.11
CA VAL A 143 19.18 -16.12 6.05
C VAL A 143 19.94 -16.27 4.74
N VAL A 144 19.71 -17.39 4.04
CA VAL A 144 20.24 -17.69 2.71
C VAL A 144 19.08 -17.82 1.75
N VAL A 145 19.02 -16.94 0.75
CA VAL A 145 18.14 -17.07 -0.41
C VAL A 145 18.94 -17.67 -1.56
N LEU A 146 18.38 -18.71 -2.18
CA LEU A 146 18.92 -19.34 -3.37
C LEU A 146 17.94 -19.18 -4.54
N THR A 147 18.46 -18.79 -5.70
CA THR A 147 17.70 -18.59 -6.94
C THR A 147 18.51 -19.11 -8.13
N ASN A 148 17.82 -19.63 -9.17
CA ASN A 148 18.43 -20.07 -10.44
C ASN A 148 19.64 -21.01 -10.23
N SER A 149 19.45 -22.05 -9.43
CA SER A 149 20.48 -23.04 -9.08
C SER A 149 20.05 -24.47 -9.48
N SER A 150 21.00 -25.41 -9.57
CA SER A 150 20.67 -26.82 -9.80
C SER A 150 20.05 -27.46 -8.55
N LEU A 151 19.22 -28.50 -8.73
CA LEU A 151 18.61 -29.25 -7.61
C LEU A 151 19.65 -29.83 -6.64
N GLU A 152 20.79 -30.27 -7.15
CA GLU A 152 21.90 -30.78 -6.34
C GLU A 152 22.46 -29.69 -5.41
N GLU A 153 22.66 -28.47 -5.93
CA GLU A 153 23.12 -27.33 -5.14
C GLU A 153 22.04 -26.85 -4.15
N GLN A 154 20.76 -26.91 -4.54
CA GLN A 154 19.63 -26.63 -3.64
C GLN A 154 19.63 -27.59 -2.45
N LEU A 155 19.74 -28.89 -2.68
CA LEU A 155 19.80 -29.92 -1.62
C LEU A 155 21.03 -29.72 -0.74
N ARG A 156 22.22 -29.57 -1.32
CA ARG A 156 23.49 -29.35 -0.59
C ARG A 156 23.43 -28.14 0.34
N ILE A 157 22.94 -27.00 -0.16
CA ILE A 157 22.84 -25.77 0.63
C ILE A 157 21.70 -25.87 1.65
N SER A 158 20.55 -26.46 1.28
CA SER A 158 19.41 -26.70 2.18
C SER A 158 19.83 -27.54 3.39
N ASP A 159 20.45 -28.69 3.16
CA ASP A 159 20.87 -29.61 4.22
C ASP A 159 21.89 -28.96 5.16
N PHE A 160 22.87 -28.24 4.61
CA PHE A 160 23.82 -27.46 5.41
C PHE A 160 23.13 -26.37 6.24
N CYS A 161 22.21 -25.60 5.63
CA CYS A 161 21.49 -24.54 6.33
C CYS A 161 20.64 -25.10 7.49
N HIS A 162 19.89 -26.17 7.24
CA HIS A 162 19.09 -26.85 8.26
C HIS A 162 19.95 -27.39 9.40
N ALA A 163 21.07 -28.08 9.10
CA ALA A 163 21.98 -28.59 10.12
C ALA A 163 22.60 -27.51 11.01
N ASN A 164 22.70 -26.26 10.52
CA ASN A 164 23.33 -25.13 11.21
C ASN A 164 22.33 -24.07 11.72
N ASN A 165 21.01 -24.33 11.64
CA ASN A 165 19.96 -23.39 12.05
C ASN A 165 19.95 -22.06 11.26
N ILE A 166 20.37 -22.10 9.99
CA ILE A 166 20.33 -20.97 9.07
C ILE A 166 19.00 -21.04 8.32
N CYS A 167 18.27 -19.92 8.21
CA CYS A 167 17.01 -19.91 7.48
C CYS A 167 17.28 -20.00 5.97
N PHE A 168 16.80 -21.06 5.32
CA PHE A 168 16.88 -21.28 3.88
C PHE A 168 15.57 -20.88 3.18
N ILE A 169 15.68 -20.22 2.04
CA ILE A 169 14.57 -19.86 1.15
C ILE A 169 14.99 -20.15 -0.30
N LEU A 170 14.19 -20.94 -1.01
CA LEU A 170 14.35 -21.16 -2.46
C LEU A 170 13.32 -20.31 -3.22
N ALA A 171 13.76 -19.61 -4.26
CA ALA A 171 12.88 -18.85 -5.13
C ALA A 171 13.37 -18.88 -6.58
N ASP A 172 12.53 -19.36 -7.50
CA ASP A 172 12.88 -19.54 -8.91
C ASP A 172 11.66 -19.18 -9.79
N THR A 173 11.90 -18.98 -11.08
CA THR A 173 10.86 -18.73 -12.10
C THR A 173 11.21 -19.42 -13.41
N LYS A 174 10.20 -19.84 -14.17
CA LYS A 174 10.30 -20.58 -15.44
C LYS A 174 9.08 -20.25 -16.32
N GLY A 175 9.14 -19.15 -17.08
CA GLY A 175 8.06 -18.70 -17.95
C GLY A 175 6.69 -18.54 -17.25
N LEU A 176 5.66 -19.15 -17.86
CA LEU A 176 4.29 -19.25 -17.35
C LEU A 176 3.88 -20.72 -17.22
N PRO A 177 4.06 -21.38 -16.06
CA PRO A 177 3.57 -22.75 -15.91
C PRO A 177 2.04 -22.79 -16.12
N PRO A 178 1.52 -23.81 -16.81
CA PRO A 178 0.08 -23.95 -17.04
C PRO A 178 -0.69 -24.30 -15.76
N SER A 179 -1.96 -23.88 -15.74
CA SER A 179 -2.84 -24.03 -14.59
C SER A 179 -3.27 -25.48 -14.39
N CYS A 180 -2.90 -26.08 -13.26
CA CYS A 180 -3.37 -27.41 -12.90
C CYS A 180 -4.77 -27.34 -12.25
N PRO A 181 -5.73 -28.21 -12.58
CA PRO A 181 -7.06 -28.24 -11.95
C PRO A 181 -7.07 -28.59 -10.45
N SER A 182 -5.90 -28.81 -9.83
CA SER A 182 -5.72 -29.00 -8.38
C SER A 182 -5.17 -27.77 -7.63
N GLY A 183 -4.96 -26.64 -8.33
CA GLY A 183 -4.30 -25.44 -7.81
C GLY A 183 -2.93 -25.20 -8.49
N PRO A 184 -2.31 -24.02 -8.30
CA PRO A 184 -1.07 -23.66 -8.97
C PRO A 184 0.10 -24.57 -8.54
N TRP A 185 1.12 -24.74 -9.40
CA TRP A 185 2.36 -25.48 -9.09
C TRP A 185 3.65 -24.73 -9.53
N PHE A 186 4.36 -24.09 -8.59
CA PHE A 186 5.81 -23.80 -8.64
C PHE A 186 6.54 -24.01 -7.28
N MET A 187 7.84 -24.32 -7.25
CA MET A 187 8.61 -24.59 -6.02
C MET A 187 9.25 -23.34 -5.38
N ALA A 188 8.59 -22.73 -4.38
CA ALA A 188 9.26 -21.86 -3.41
C ALA A 188 9.16 -22.46 -1.99
N SER A 189 10.23 -23.09 -1.48
CA SER A 189 10.27 -23.55 -0.09
C SER A 189 10.74 -22.44 0.84
N SER A 190 10.09 -22.30 1.99
CA SER A 190 10.52 -21.38 3.04
C SER A 190 10.39 -21.96 4.44
N VAL A 191 11.41 -21.70 5.26
CA VAL A 191 11.40 -21.79 6.74
C VAL A 191 11.04 -23.17 7.31
N PHE A 192 12.06 -24.01 7.53
CA PHE A 192 12.10 -24.84 8.73
C PHE A 192 12.62 -24.01 9.92
N LEU A 193 11.78 -23.76 10.92
CA LEU A 193 12.26 -23.38 12.24
C LEU A 193 12.76 -24.65 12.97
N PRO A 194 13.97 -24.66 13.53
CA PRO A 194 14.43 -25.76 14.36
C PRO A 194 13.73 -25.71 15.71
N LEU A 195 12.54 -26.33 15.79
CA LEU A 195 11.87 -26.64 17.05
C LEU A 195 12.63 -27.78 17.74
N GLN A 196 13.72 -27.44 18.42
CA GLN A 196 14.52 -28.39 19.17
C GLN A 196 13.81 -28.80 20.47
N GLY A 197 12.93 -29.79 20.36
CA GLY A 197 12.42 -30.61 21.46
C GLY A 197 12.56 -32.08 21.07
N CYS A 198 13.52 -32.79 21.68
CA CYS A 198 13.95 -34.11 21.23
C CYS A 198 12.78 -35.11 21.10
N PRO A 199 12.49 -35.65 19.91
CA PRO A 199 11.50 -36.70 19.77
C PRO A 199 12.04 -38.01 20.35
N GLY A 200 11.23 -38.69 21.16
CA GLY A 200 11.59 -39.96 21.80
C GLY A 200 11.63 -41.13 20.81
N VAL A 201 12.70 -41.22 20.01
CA VAL A 201 12.93 -42.37 19.13
C VAL A 201 13.35 -43.58 19.97
N VAL A 202 12.57 -44.65 19.92
CA VAL A 202 12.80 -45.90 20.65
C VAL A 202 13.35 -46.97 19.70
N THR A 203 14.60 -47.38 19.90
CA THR A 203 15.23 -48.43 19.10
C THR A 203 15.04 -49.80 19.74
N ILE A 204 14.47 -50.76 19.01
CA ILE A 204 14.23 -52.13 19.50
C ILE A 204 15.53 -52.94 19.37
N ALA A 205 15.90 -53.68 20.42
CA ALA A 205 17.21 -54.32 20.56
C ALA A 205 17.22 -55.87 20.46
N CYS A 206 16.19 -56.49 19.90
CA CYS A 206 16.06 -57.96 19.77
C CYS A 206 15.83 -58.40 18.32
N GLU A 207 16.66 -59.34 17.83
CA GLU A 207 16.55 -59.89 16.46
C GLU A 207 15.56 -61.06 16.33
N GLU A 208 15.05 -61.63 17.43
CA GLU A 208 14.15 -62.79 17.38
C GLU A 208 12.76 -62.47 17.95
N LYS A 209 11.76 -62.56 17.05
CA LYS A 209 10.32 -62.21 17.16
C LYS A 209 9.96 -60.74 16.90
N GLN A 210 9.62 -60.47 15.65
CA GLN A 210 8.80 -59.32 15.27
C GLN A 210 7.36 -59.53 15.77
N GLU A 211 6.93 -58.73 16.74
CA GLU A 211 5.51 -58.37 16.86
C GLU A 211 5.32 -57.06 16.08
N HIS A 212 4.32 -57.02 15.19
CA HIS A 212 4.15 -55.89 14.28
C HIS A 212 3.56 -54.68 15.02
N PHE A 213 4.30 -53.58 15.04
CA PHE A 213 3.78 -52.27 15.42
C PHE A 213 3.24 -51.56 14.18
N GLU A 214 2.00 -51.09 14.25
CA GLU A 214 1.36 -50.27 13.21
C GLU A 214 1.31 -48.80 13.65
N ASN A 215 1.28 -47.87 12.68
CA ASN A 215 1.16 -46.44 12.98
C ASN A 215 -0.14 -46.15 13.75
N GLY A 216 -0.01 -45.62 14.97
CA GLY A 216 -1.13 -45.38 15.89
C GLY A 216 -1.35 -46.49 16.93
N GLY A 217 -0.56 -47.57 16.92
CA GLY A 217 -0.57 -48.58 17.99
C GLY A 217 -0.15 -47.98 19.34
N MET A 218 -0.83 -48.37 20.42
CA MET A 218 -0.61 -47.80 21.76
C MET A 218 0.35 -48.68 22.58
N VAL A 219 1.44 -48.11 23.09
CA VAL A 219 2.47 -48.79 23.90
C VAL A 219 2.59 -48.20 25.29
N THR A 220 2.97 -49.02 26.27
CA THR A 220 3.32 -48.56 27.63
C THR A 220 4.76 -48.91 27.93
N PHE A 221 5.45 -48.02 28.66
CA PHE A 221 6.85 -48.20 29.02
C PHE A 221 6.96 -48.71 30.45
N SER A 222 7.99 -49.53 30.71
CA SER A 222 8.36 -49.92 32.07
C SER A 222 9.86 -50.21 32.14
N ARG A 223 10.47 -49.96 33.29
CA ARG A 223 11.93 -50.14 33.57
C ARG A 223 12.87 -49.28 32.69
N VAL A 224 12.39 -48.18 32.13
CA VAL A 224 13.20 -47.12 31.52
C VAL A 224 13.97 -46.38 32.62
N GLU A 225 15.30 -46.52 32.63
CA GLU A 225 16.19 -45.75 33.48
C GLU A 225 16.49 -44.38 32.86
N GLY A 226 16.71 -43.35 33.67
CA GLY A 226 16.96 -41.97 33.21
C GLY A 226 15.70 -41.17 32.82
N MET A 227 14.64 -41.81 32.34
CA MET A 227 13.32 -41.20 32.07
C MET A 227 12.20 -41.90 32.86
N THR A 228 12.37 -41.95 34.18
CA THR A 228 11.58 -42.83 35.07
C THR A 228 10.08 -42.54 35.12
N GLU A 229 9.65 -41.36 34.68
CA GLU A 229 8.24 -40.94 34.60
C GLU A 229 7.44 -41.72 33.55
N LEU A 230 8.10 -42.19 32.48
CA LEU A 230 7.47 -43.04 31.45
C LEU A 230 7.04 -44.42 31.99
N ASN A 231 7.63 -44.89 33.10
CA ASN A 231 7.42 -46.24 33.61
C ASN A 231 6.02 -46.51 34.20
N ASN A 232 5.20 -45.48 34.34
CA ASN A 232 3.82 -45.56 34.82
C ASN A 232 2.90 -44.58 34.05
N SER A 233 3.28 -44.15 32.84
CA SER A 233 2.46 -43.25 32.03
C SER A 233 1.28 -43.97 31.38
N GLU A 234 0.24 -43.23 30.99
CA GLU A 234 -0.81 -43.78 30.13
C GLU A 234 -0.23 -44.20 28.75
N PRO A 235 -0.88 -45.13 28.03
CA PRO A 235 -0.36 -45.65 26.77
C PRO A 235 -0.15 -44.55 25.71
N GLN A 236 0.99 -44.60 25.02
CA GLN A 236 1.41 -43.61 24.01
C GLN A 236 1.33 -44.21 22.60
N PRO A 237 0.88 -43.47 21.57
CA PRO A 237 0.86 -43.95 20.20
C PRO A 237 2.27 -43.99 19.58
N VAL A 238 2.56 -45.01 18.77
CA VAL A 238 3.84 -45.14 18.03
C VAL A 238 3.72 -44.87 16.53
N CYS A 239 4.85 -44.50 15.92
CA CYS A 239 5.01 -44.31 14.49
C CYS A 239 6.32 -44.96 14.01
N VAL A 240 6.28 -45.65 12.86
CA VAL A 240 7.38 -46.44 12.27
C VAL A 240 8.01 -45.67 11.10
N LEU A 241 9.34 -45.77 10.95
CA LEU A 241 10.15 -44.99 9.99
C LEU A 241 11.02 -45.89 9.11
N ASP A 242 11.00 -45.67 7.78
CA ASP A 242 11.83 -46.35 6.75
C ASP A 242 12.44 -45.32 5.77
N TYR A 243 13.48 -45.69 4.99
CA TYR A 243 14.51 -44.73 4.48
C TYR A 243 14.94 -44.87 2.98
N TYR A 244 15.15 -43.69 2.33
CA TYR A 244 16.08 -43.31 1.21
C TYR A 244 15.92 -43.74 -0.29
N SER A 245 16.06 -42.77 -1.23
CA SER A 245 17.12 -42.66 -2.30
C SER A 245 16.90 -41.50 -3.35
N THR A 246 17.89 -41.20 -4.23
CA THR A 246 18.15 -39.90 -4.95
C THR A 246 18.33 -39.97 -6.50
N PHE A 247 18.22 -38.84 -7.26
CA PHE A 247 18.44 -38.71 -8.74
C PHE A 247 19.06 -37.36 -9.24
N PRO A 248 19.57 -37.23 -10.51
CA PRO A 248 20.49 -36.16 -10.97
C PRO A 248 19.91 -35.02 -11.88
N GLN A 249 20.78 -34.06 -12.25
CA GLN A 249 20.50 -32.75 -12.92
C GLN A 249 20.07 -32.80 -14.42
N LEU A 250 19.37 -31.75 -14.88
CA LEU A 250 18.99 -31.52 -16.30
C LEU A 250 19.14 -30.05 -16.75
N MET A 251 19.33 -29.82 -18.06
CA MET A 251 19.16 -28.49 -18.69
C MET A 251 17.69 -28.21 -18.98
N LEU A 252 17.29 -26.93 -19.03
CA LEU A 252 15.93 -26.53 -19.36
C LEU A 252 15.61 -26.83 -20.84
N PRO A 253 14.38 -27.29 -21.16
CA PRO A 253 13.97 -27.53 -22.53
C PRO A 253 13.83 -26.22 -23.30
N LEU A 254 14.23 -26.22 -24.57
CA LEU A 254 13.86 -25.16 -25.51
C LEU A 254 12.39 -25.31 -25.92
N PRO A 255 11.77 -24.32 -26.61
CA PRO A 255 10.46 -24.46 -27.26
C PRO A 255 10.48 -25.44 -28.47
N LEU A 256 11.28 -26.50 -28.39
CA LEU A 256 11.40 -27.59 -29.34
C LEU A 256 10.53 -28.76 -28.90
N GLN A 257 9.74 -29.31 -29.82
CA GLN A 257 8.82 -30.42 -29.55
C GLN A 257 9.55 -31.66 -28.96
N VAL A 258 10.80 -31.89 -29.39
CA VAL A 258 11.68 -32.97 -28.89
C VAL A 258 12.01 -32.82 -27.41
N ASP A 259 12.25 -31.59 -26.94
CA ASP A 259 12.59 -31.34 -25.54
C ASP A 259 11.34 -31.42 -24.64
N ALA A 260 10.16 -31.09 -25.18
CA ALA A 260 8.87 -31.25 -24.50
C ALA A 260 8.49 -32.74 -24.30
N ASP A 261 8.67 -33.58 -25.33
CA ASP A 261 8.48 -35.03 -25.19
C ASP A 261 9.53 -35.64 -24.23
N ARG A 262 10.78 -35.17 -24.25
CA ARG A 262 11.80 -35.60 -23.27
C ARG A 262 11.44 -35.20 -21.83
N LEU A 263 10.89 -34.01 -21.60
CA LEU A 263 10.40 -33.62 -20.28
C LEU A 263 9.23 -34.50 -19.83
N LEU A 264 8.37 -34.91 -20.77
CA LEU A 264 7.29 -35.84 -20.50
C LEU A 264 7.79 -37.22 -20.11
N GLU A 265 8.77 -37.80 -20.82
CA GLU A 265 9.42 -39.07 -20.44
C GLU A 265 9.94 -39.01 -19.00
N LEU A 266 10.67 -37.95 -18.64
CA LEU A 266 11.18 -37.73 -17.29
C LEU A 266 10.07 -37.56 -16.25
N ALA A 267 8.98 -36.87 -16.60
CA ALA A 267 7.83 -36.71 -15.72
C ALA A 267 7.06 -38.03 -15.52
N GLN A 268 7.02 -38.91 -16.54
CA GLN A 268 6.45 -40.25 -16.46
C GLN A 268 7.32 -41.18 -15.59
N ASP A 269 8.65 -41.14 -15.74
CA ASP A 269 9.60 -41.88 -14.90
C ASP A 269 9.52 -41.47 -13.41
N LEU A 270 9.29 -40.18 -13.13
CA LEU A 270 9.04 -39.66 -11.78
C LEU A 270 7.64 -40.03 -11.24
N ALA A 271 6.66 -40.28 -12.10
CA ALA A 271 5.25 -40.47 -11.74
C ALA A 271 4.89 -41.91 -11.31
N GLY A 272 5.78 -42.60 -10.60
CA GLY A 272 5.58 -43.98 -10.12
C GLY A 272 4.42 -44.20 -9.11
N TRP A 273 3.52 -43.21 -8.91
CA TRP A 273 2.44 -43.22 -7.91
C TRP A 273 1.10 -42.68 -8.45
N GLN A 274 0.14 -43.59 -8.61
CA GLN A 274 -1.32 -43.49 -8.42
C GLN A 274 -2.19 -42.36 -9.02
N ALA A 275 -1.66 -41.32 -9.67
CA ALA A 275 -2.45 -40.30 -10.37
C ALA A 275 -2.04 -40.18 -11.84
N PRO A 276 -2.99 -39.99 -12.79
CA PRO A 276 -2.64 -39.79 -14.20
C PRO A 276 -1.88 -38.46 -14.37
N LEU A 277 -0.77 -38.53 -15.10
CA LEU A 277 -0.01 -37.35 -15.51
C LEU A 277 -0.80 -36.58 -16.58
N ASP A 278 -0.96 -35.28 -16.40
CA ASP A 278 -1.48 -34.40 -17.44
C ASP A 278 -0.35 -34.10 -18.45
N GLU A 279 -0.35 -34.81 -19.58
CA GLU A 279 0.70 -34.67 -20.58
C GLU A 279 0.63 -33.34 -21.33
N GLU A 280 -0.57 -32.76 -21.48
CA GLU A 280 -0.76 -31.47 -22.14
C GLU A 280 -0.13 -30.38 -21.27
N LEU A 281 -0.40 -30.41 -19.97
CA LEU A 281 0.25 -29.57 -18.95
C LEU A 281 1.78 -29.64 -18.99
N VAL A 282 2.37 -30.83 -19.15
CA VAL A 282 3.83 -30.99 -19.21
C VAL A 282 4.42 -30.43 -20.51
N ARG A 283 3.80 -30.70 -21.66
CA ARG A 283 4.25 -30.16 -22.96
C ARG A 283 4.09 -28.65 -23.03
N ALA A 284 2.97 -28.13 -22.52
CA ALA A 284 2.70 -26.71 -22.36
C ALA A 284 3.74 -26.01 -21.48
N PHE A 285 4.09 -26.60 -20.33
CA PHE A 285 5.15 -26.08 -19.47
C PHE A 285 6.50 -26.05 -20.18
N ALA A 286 6.90 -27.16 -20.84
CA ALA A 286 8.17 -27.23 -21.56
C ALA A 286 8.32 -26.08 -22.57
N ALA A 287 7.28 -25.85 -23.38
CA ALA A 287 7.26 -24.84 -24.43
C ALA A 287 7.53 -23.40 -23.94
N VAL A 288 7.18 -23.06 -22.70
CA VAL A 288 7.37 -21.71 -22.14
C VAL A 288 8.44 -21.63 -21.04
N SER A 289 8.97 -22.77 -20.57
CA SER A 289 9.86 -22.84 -19.39
C SER A 289 11.20 -22.10 -19.54
N ALA A 290 11.64 -21.84 -20.78
CA ALA A 290 12.80 -21.01 -21.11
C ALA A 290 12.55 -19.49 -20.89
N GLY A 291 11.29 -19.10 -20.65
CA GLY A 291 10.89 -17.71 -20.50
C GLY A 291 11.36 -17.04 -19.21
N ASP A 292 11.64 -15.74 -19.29
CA ASP A 292 11.99 -14.86 -18.18
C ASP A 292 11.12 -13.59 -18.22
N LEU A 293 10.23 -13.46 -17.23
CA LEU A 293 9.17 -12.44 -17.23
C LEU A 293 9.30 -11.53 -16.01
N SER A 294 9.65 -10.25 -16.22
CA SER A 294 9.73 -9.23 -15.15
C SER A 294 8.50 -9.21 -14.21
N PRO A 295 7.24 -9.32 -14.69
CA PRO A 295 6.08 -9.36 -13.81
C PRO A 295 6.05 -10.55 -12.83
N ILE A 296 6.40 -11.76 -13.30
CA ILE A 296 6.48 -12.96 -12.44
C ILE A 296 7.63 -12.81 -11.45
N ASN A 297 8.78 -12.32 -11.90
CA ASN A 297 9.95 -12.09 -11.05
C ASN A 297 9.69 -11.02 -9.98
N ALA A 298 8.84 -10.02 -10.26
CA ALA A 298 8.39 -9.04 -9.28
C ALA A 298 7.50 -9.66 -8.19
N VAL A 299 6.59 -10.58 -8.54
CA VAL A 299 5.76 -11.31 -7.57
C VAL A 299 6.62 -12.25 -6.71
N ILE A 300 7.37 -13.15 -7.34
CA ILE A 300 8.17 -14.16 -6.63
C ILE A 300 9.32 -13.52 -5.84
N GLY A 301 10.03 -12.56 -6.42
CA GLY A 301 11.12 -11.85 -5.76
C GLY A 301 10.67 -11.05 -4.54
N ALA A 302 9.47 -10.45 -4.61
CA ALA A 302 8.84 -9.77 -3.48
C ALA A 302 8.39 -10.73 -2.36
N MET A 303 7.87 -11.90 -2.72
CA MET A 303 7.50 -12.93 -1.75
C MET A 303 8.72 -13.48 -1.03
N ALA A 304 9.75 -13.88 -1.77
CA ALA A 304 11.01 -14.35 -1.20
C ALA A 304 11.64 -13.30 -0.26
N ALA A 305 11.65 -12.03 -0.67
CA ALA A 305 12.08 -10.93 0.21
C ALA A 305 11.20 -10.82 1.46
N GLN A 306 9.88 -10.95 1.35
CA GLN A 306 9.00 -10.89 2.51
C GLN A 306 9.22 -12.07 3.47
N GLU A 307 9.46 -13.28 2.97
CA GLU A 307 9.86 -14.44 3.80
C GLU A 307 11.21 -14.21 4.49
N VAL A 308 12.19 -13.58 3.81
CA VAL A 308 13.44 -13.13 4.47
C VAL A 308 13.14 -12.18 5.63
N LEU A 309 12.22 -11.21 5.45
CA LEU A 309 11.87 -10.30 6.56
C LEU A 309 11.20 -11.06 7.72
N LYS A 310 10.39 -12.08 7.44
CA LYS A 310 9.79 -12.93 8.49
C LYS A 310 10.86 -13.72 9.24
N ALA A 311 11.77 -14.37 8.52
CA ALA A 311 12.89 -15.12 9.09
C ALA A 311 13.80 -14.22 9.96
N ALA A 312 14.21 -13.05 9.44
CA ALA A 312 15.07 -12.10 10.13
C ALA A 312 14.42 -11.38 11.33
N SER A 313 13.09 -11.36 11.43
CA SER A 313 12.36 -10.60 12.46
C SER A 313 11.46 -11.42 13.38
N GLY A 314 11.14 -12.68 13.05
CA GLY A 314 10.10 -13.45 13.74
C GLY A 314 8.72 -12.77 13.72
N LYS A 315 8.44 -11.92 12.72
CA LYS A 315 7.18 -11.19 12.56
C LYS A 315 6.37 -11.83 11.43
N PHE A 316 5.06 -11.91 11.63
CA PHE A 316 4.09 -12.57 10.73
C PHE A 316 4.27 -14.09 10.63
N THR A 317 3.40 -14.74 9.87
CA THR A 317 3.40 -16.20 9.69
C THR A 317 4.24 -16.55 8.46
N PRO A 318 5.31 -17.35 8.58
CA PRO A 318 6.03 -17.88 7.42
C PRO A 318 5.12 -18.68 6.50
N LEU A 319 5.50 -18.79 5.23
CA LEU A 319 4.87 -19.73 4.30
C LEU A 319 5.24 -21.17 4.70
N ASP A 320 4.24 -22.05 4.72
CA ASP A 320 4.35 -23.45 5.21
C ASP A 320 3.83 -24.44 4.14
N GLN A 321 4.68 -25.02 3.29
CA GLN A 321 6.10 -24.66 3.05
C GLN A 321 6.36 -24.22 1.61
N TRP A 322 5.57 -24.73 0.66
CA TRP A 322 5.73 -24.53 -0.76
C TRP A 322 4.71 -23.53 -1.28
N PHE A 323 5.17 -22.43 -1.88
CA PHE A 323 4.29 -21.52 -2.61
C PHE A 323 4.46 -21.67 -4.11
N TYR A 324 3.30 -21.90 -4.72
CA TYR A 324 3.12 -22.27 -6.08
C TYR A 324 2.37 -21.14 -6.81
N PHE A 325 2.86 -20.68 -7.98
CA PHE A 325 2.24 -19.53 -8.67
C PHE A 325 2.05 -19.71 -10.18
N ASP A 326 0.77 -19.64 -10.54
CA ASP A 326 0.15 -19.59 -11.87
C ASP A 326 0.04 -18.22 -12.54
N ALA A 327 0.16 -18.12 -13.87
CA ALA A 327 -0.39 -17.01 -14.64
C ALA A 327 -0.66 -17.42 -16.11
N TRP A 328 -1.09 -18.66 -16.33
CA TRP A 328 -1.33 -19.25 -17.64
C TRP A 328 -2.26 -18.42 -18.52
N GLU A 329 -3.24 -17.74 -17.92
CA GLU A 329 -4.24 -16.93 -18.64
C GLU A 329 -3.66 -15.66 -19.29
N CYS A 330 -2.35 -15.43 -19.21
CA CYS A 330 -1.64 -14.40 -19.97
C CYS A 330 -1.26 -14.84 -21.39
N LEU A 331 -1.33 -16.14 -21.69
CA LEU A 331 -1.18 -16.67 -23.06
C LEU A 331 -2.43 -16.39 -23.90
N PRO A 332 -2.30 -16.28 -25.23
CA PRO A 332 -3.41 -15.90 -26.09
C PRO A 332 -4.56 -16.93 -26.08
N GLU A 333 -5.79 -16.44 -26.13
CA GLU A 333 -7.01 -17.25 -26.15
C GLU A 333 -7.05 -18.19 -27.38
N GLN A 334 -7.23 -19.49 -27.15
CA GLN A 334 -7.10 -20.52 -28.21
C GLN A 334 -8.13 -20.40 -29.34
N GLU A 335 -9.34 -19.91 -29.08
CA GLU A 335 -10.38 -19.76 -30.11
C GLU A 335 -10.09 -18.62 -31.10
N HIS A 336 -9.16 -17.71 -30.79
CA HIS A 336 -8.96 -16.45 -31.50
C HIS A 336 -7.50 -16.16 -31.89
N SER A 337 -6.59 -17.10 -31.65
CA SER A 337 -5.16 -16.96 -31.95
C SER A 337 -4.63 -18.11 -32.81
N VAL A 338 -3.61 -17.81 -33.63
CA VAL A 338 -2.79 -18.85 -34.25
C VAL A 338 -1.82 -19.37 -33.18
N PRO A 339 -1.65 -20.70 -33.00
CA PRO A 339 -0.67 -21.23 -32.07
C PRO A 339 0.73 -20.68 -32.36
N LEU A 340 1.41 -20.20 -31.33
CA LEU A 340 2.77 -19.68 -31.45
C LEU A 340 3.72 -20.77 -31.97
N SER A 341 4.46 -20.46 -33.03
CA SER A 341 5.48 -21.36 -33.56
C SER A 341 6.84 -21.14 -32.91
N GLU A 342 7.73 -22.14 -33.03
CA GLU A 342 9.13 -22.02 -32.62
C GLU A 342 9.82 -20.80 -33.29
N GLN A 343 9.47 -20.50 -34.55
CA GLN A 343 10.01 -19.35 -35.27
C GLN A 343 9.55 -18.00 -34.70
N ASP A 344 8.36 -17.94 -34.09
CA ASP A 344 7.83 -16.71 -33.47
C ASP A 344 8.54 -16.44 -32.14
N CYS A 345 8.76 -17.51 -31.36
CA CYS A 345 9.39 -17.50 -30.03
C CYS A 345 10.92 -17.54 -30.08
N ALA A 346 11.53 -17.68 -31.27
CA ALA A 346 12.98 -17.71 -31.43
C ALA A 346 13.66 -16.41 -30.93
N PRO A 347 14.78 -16.51 -30.18
CA PRO A 347 15.54 -15.36 -29.71
C PRO A 347 15.95 -14.41 -30.84
N ARG A 348 15.92 -13.10 -30.57
CA ARG A 348 16.22 -12.05 -31.55
C ARG A 348 17.57 -11.36 -31.30
N GLY A 349 18.31 -11.77 -30.26
CA GLY A 349 19.47 -11.02 -29.77
C GLY A 349 19.04 -9.71 -29.11
N SER A 350 17.89 -9.72 -28.46
CA SER A 350 17.25 -8.53 -27.87
C SER A 350 17.14 -8.66 -26.36
N ARG A 351 17.02 -7.52 -25.67
CA ARG A 351 16.70 -7.51 -24.23
C ARG A 351 15.35 -8.13 -23.87
N TYR A 352 14.48 -8.41 -24.85
CA TYR A 352 13.16 -9.00 -24.66
C TYR A 352 13.12 -10.51 -24.96
N ASP A 353 14.26 -11.15 -25.25
CA ASP A 353 14.29 -12.55 -25.70
C ASP A 353 13.65 -13.52 -24.68
N GLY A 354 13.77 -13.25 -23.37
CA GLY A 354 13.10 -14.04 -22.32
C GLY A 354 11.56 -13.91 -22.33
N GLN A 355 11.03 -12.82 -22.88
CA GLN A 355 9.59 -12.59 -23.03
C GLN A 355 9.08 -13.08 -24.40
N ILE A 356 9.89 -12.92 -25.45
CA ILE A 356 9.64 -13.46 -26.79
C ILE A 356 9.53 -14.99 -26.74
N ALA A 357 10.34 -15.66 -25.90
CA ALA A 357 10.27 -17.10 -25.67
C ALA A 357 8.91 -17.61 -25.14
N VAL A 358 8.04 -16.72 -24.62
CA VAL A 358 6.69 -17.06 -24.11
C VAL A 358 5.57 -16.57 -25.03
N PHE A 359 5.68 -15.35 -25.55
CA PHE A 359 4.58 -14.70 -26.27
C PHE A 359 4.84 -14.45 -27.77
N GLY A 360 6.03 -14.76 -28.27
CA GLY A 360 6.47 -14.47 -29.63
C GLY A 360 6.83 -13.00 -29.89
N ALA A 361 7.59 -12.78 -30.97
CA ALA A 361 8.10 -11.45 -31.34
C ALA A 361 6.98 -10.45 -31.71
N ASP A 362 5.91 -10.91 -32.37
CA ASP A 362 4.76 -10.08 -32.75
C ASP A 362 4.06 -9.44 -31.53
N PHE A 363 3.93 -10.19 -30.43
CA PHE A 363 3.36 -9.65 -29.20
C PHE A 363 4.27 -8.60 -28.56
N GLN A 364 5.59 -8.82 -28.61
CA GLN A 364 6.57 -7.84 -28.14
C GLN A 364 6.52 -6.54 -28.96
N GLU A 365 6.27 -6.61 -30.28
CA GLU A 365 6.04 -5.41 -31.09
C GLU A 365 4.73 -4.70 -30.68
N ARG A 366 3.63 -5.43 -30.49
CA ARG A 366 2.35 -4.86 -30.02
C ARG A 366 2.48 -4.12 -28.69
N LEU A 367 3.23 -4.69 -27.74
CA LEU A 367 3.58 -4.02 -26.47
C LEU A 367 4.38 -2.73 -26.69
N GLY A 368 5.34 -2.76 -27.61
CA GLY A 368 6.11 -1.60 -28.00
C GLY A 368 5.26 -0.44 -28.55
N GLN A 369 4.15 -0.75 -29.23
CA GLN A 369 3.28 0.26 -29.85
C GLN A 369 2.26 0.91 -28.89
N GLN A 370 2.09 0.39 -27.67
CA GLN A 370 1.06 0.82 -26.72
C GLN A 370 1.23 2.27 -26.21
N LYS A 371 0.10 2.92 -25.93
CA LYS A 371 0.00 4.25 -25.34
C LYS A 371 -0.73 4.21 -24.00
N TYR A 372 0.01 4.31 -22.89
CA TYR A 372 -0.54 4.18 -21.55
C TYR A 372 -0.44 5.48 -20.75
N PHE A 373 -1.48 5.76 -19.96
CA PHE A 373 -1.45 6.83 -18.96
C PHE A 373 -1.31 6.24 -17.56
N VAL A 374 -0.27 6.66 -16.83
CA VAL A 374 0.03 6.23 -15.46
C VAL A 374 -0.29 7.40 -14.52
N VAL A 375 -1.25 7.19 -13.62
CA VAL A 375 -1.70 8.24 -12.68
C VAL A 375 -1.09 7.95 -11.32
N GLY A 376 -0.03 8.69 -10.97
CA GLY A 376 0.79 8.53 -9.77
C GLY A 376 2.17 7.93 -10.07
N ALA A 377 3.20 8.54 -9.49
CA ALA A 377 4.61 8.12 -9.52
C ALA A 377 5.12 7.76 -8.11
N GLY A 378 4.20 7.45 -7.19
CA GLY A 378 4.48 6.95 -5.84
C GLY A 378 5.03 5.52 -5.81
N ALA A 379 4.75 4.78 -4.73
CA ALA A 379 5.33 3.44 -4.51
C ALA A 379 4.96 2.48 -5.65
N ILE A 380 3.66 2.30 -5.90
CA ILE A 380 3.14 1.48 -7.00
C ILE A 380 3.62 2.03 -8.35
N GLY A 381 3.62 3.36 -8.53
CA GLY A 381 4.02 4.00 -9.79
C GLY A 381 5.48 3.70 -10.17
N CYS A 382 6.40 3.72 -9.19
CA CYS A 382 7.79 3.32 -9.41
C CYS A 382 7.92 1.86 -9.88
N GLU A 383 7.20 0.93 -9.24
CA GLU A 383 7.25 -0.49 -9.60
C GLU A 383 6.53 -0.79 -10.92
N LEU A 384 5.42 -0.12 -11.22
CA LEU A 384 4.74 -0.21 -12.51
C LEU A 384 5.65 0.31 -13.63
N LEU A 385 6.25 1.49 -13.46
CA LEU A 385 7.14 2.06 -14.46
C LEU A 385 8.41 1.21 -14.68
N LYS A 386 8.97 0.59 -13.62
CA LYS A 386 10.02 -0.43 -13.76
C LYS A 386 9.54 -1.58 -14.64
N ASN A 387 8.42 -2.20 -14.31
CA ASN A 387 7.93 -3.36 -15.06
C ASN A 387 7.56 -2.97 -16.50
N PHE A 388 6.95 -1.81 -16.73
CA PHE A 388 6.64 -1.28 -18.07
C PHE A 388 7.91 -1.04 -18.90
N GLY A 389 8.98 -0.53 -18.27
CA GLY A 389 10.30 -0.43 -18.89
C GLY A 389 10.88 -1.80 -19.26
N MET A 390 10.83 -2.78 -18.36
CA MET A 390 11.40 -4.11 -18.60
C MET A 390 10.64 -4.91 -19.67
N ILE A 391 9.30 -4.88 -19.66
CA ILE A 391 8.47 -5.57 -20.67
C ILE A 391 8.43 -4.86 -22.03
N GLY A 392 9.12 -3.73 -22.17
CA GLY A 392 9.17 -2.95 -23.42
C GLY A 392 7.86 -2.24 -23.78
N LEU A 393 7.00 -1.94 -22.80
CA LEU A 393 5.80 -1.14 -23.05
C LEU A 393 6.21 0.22 -23.60
N ALA A 394 5.57 0.68 -24.68
CA ALA A 394 5.92 1.93 -25.36
C ALA A 394 7.37 2.03 -25.86
N ALA A 395 8.09 0.90 -26.05
CA ALA A 395 9.44 0.88 -26.59
C ALA A 395 9.51 0.86 -28.13
N GLY A 396 8.36 0.74 -28.79
CA GLY A 396 8.22 0.62 -30.24
C GLY A 396 7.68 1.90 -30.89
N LYS A 397 7.55 1.85 -32.22
CA LYS A 397 7.17 3.01 -33.04
C LYS A 397 5.77 3.52 -32.68
N GLY A 398 5.69 4.74 -32.17
CA GLY A 398 4.43 5.42 -31.87
C GLY A 398 3.84 5.10 -30.48
N GLY A 399 4.45 4.18 -29.74
CA GLY A 399 4.12 3.95 -28.33
C GLY A 399 4.52 5.13 -27.45
N ARG A 400 3.80 5.31 -26.34
CA ARG A 400 4.07 6.38 -25.36
C ARG A 400 3.49 6.07 -23.98
N ILE A 401 4.32 6.09 -22.94
CA ILE A 401 3.84 6.20 -21.56
C ILE A 401 3.78 7.68 -21.19
N THR A 402 2.64 8.15 -20.67
CA THR A 402 2.56 9.43 -19.96
C THR A 402 2.39 9.13 -18.48
N VAL A 403 3.23 9.69 -17.61
CA VAL A 403 3.05 9.61 -16.16
C VAL A 403 2.78 11.00 -15.59
N THR A 404 1.76 11.14 -14.76
CA THR A 404 1.54 12.38 -13.98
C THR A 404 1.60 12.11 -12.47
N ASP A 405 2.26 13.00 -11.74
CA ASP A 405 2.27 13.07 -10.28
C ASP A 405 2.64 14.50 -9.87
N MET A 406 1.82 15.13 -9.04
CA MET A 406 1.99 16.51 -8.59
C MET A 406 2.90 16.66 -7.35
N ASP A 407 3.31 15.55 -6.74
CA ASP A 407 4.14 15.55 -5.55
C ASP A 407 5.64 15.62 -5.85
N THR A 408 6.34 16.29 -4.94
CA THR A 408 7.80 16.21 -4.79
C THR A 408 8.22 15.01 -3.94
N ILE A 409 9.43 14.51 -4.18
CA ILE A 409 10.05 13.40 -3.44
C ILE A 409 10.39 13.81 -2.00
N GLU A 410 9.98 13.01 -1.01
CA GLU A 410 10.36 13.17 0.40
C GLU A 410 11.36 12.07 0.86
N ARG A 411 12.16 12.31 1.92
CA ARG A 411 13.08 11.30 2.52
C ARG A 411 12.38 9.97 2.79
N SER A 412 11.19 10.03 3.38
CA SER A 412 10.35 8.88 3.72
C SER A 412 9.81 8.08 2.53
N ASN A 413 10.00 8.56 1.30
CA ASN A 413 9.58 7.87 0.09
C ASN A 413 10.61 6.80 -0.31
N LEU A 414 11.90 7.07 -0.08
CA LEU A 414 13.04 6.29 -0.58
C LEU A 414 12.98 4.80 -0.16
N ASN A 415 12.49 4.49 1.04
CA ASN A 415 12.28 3.11 1.53
C ASN A 415 11.33 2.23 0.68
N ARG A 416 10.54 2.80 -0.25
CA ARG A 416 9.64 2.03 -1.14
C ARG A 416 9.44 2.63 -2.54
N GLN A 417 10.17 3.69 -2.89
CA GLN A 417 10.12 4.36 -4.19
C GLN A 417 11.53 4.33 -4.79
N PHE A 418 11.96 3.12 -5.14
CA PHE A 418 13.37 2.77 -5.37
C PHE A 418 13.99 3.42 -6.61
N LEU A 419 13.19 4.04 -7.48
CA LEU A 419 13.68 4.85 -8.60
C LEU A 419 14.30 6.19 -8.14
N PHE A 420 14.08 6.58 -6.89
CA PHE A 420 14.59 7.83 -6.32
C PHE A 420 15.85 7.60 -5.48
N ARG A 421 16.66 8.66 -5.31
CA ARG A 421 17.85 8.67 -4.45
C ARG A 421 17.80 9.83 -3.45
N PRO A 422 18.65 9.85 -2.41
CA PRO A 422 18.73 10.97 -1.47
C PRO A 422 18.94 12.35 -2.13
N GLN A 423 19.69 12.41 -3.24
CA GLN A 423 19.90 13.63 -4.04
C GLN A 423 18.68 14.08 -4.88
N ASP A 424 17.58 13.32 -4.87
CA ASP A 424 16.34 13.64 -5.59
C ASP A 424 15.25 14.21 -4.69
N VAL A 425 15.47 14.26 -3.37
CA VAL A 425 14.54 14.88 -2.43
C VAL A 425 14.23 16.32 -2.85
N SER A 426 12.95 16.70 -2.81
CA SER A 426 12.37 17.95 -3.32
C SER A 426 12.27 18.09 -4.85
N LYS A 427 12.76 17.15 -5.67
CA LYS A 427 12.44 17.09 -7.11
C LYS A 427 11.06 16.48 -7.34
N GLN A 428 10.50 16.64 -8.53
CA GLN A 428 9.19 16.06 -8.91
C GLN A 428 9.29 14.54 -9.08
N LYS A 429 8.34 13.79 -8.49
CA LYS A 429 8.34 12.31 -8.56
C LYS A 429 8.27 11.80 -10.00
N SER A 430 7.35 12.33 -10.79
CA SER A 430 7.10 11.90 -12.17
C SER A 430 8.32 12.10 -13.08
N GLU A 431 9.02 13.23 -12.96
CA GLU A 431 10.22 13.55 -13.74
C GLU A 431 11.37 12.59 -13.46
N VAL A 432 11.68 12.36 -12.18
CA VAL A 432 12.77 11.48 -11.76
C VAL A 432 12.44 10.03 -12.08
N ALA A 433 11.20 9.59 -11.87
CA ALA A 433 10.77 8.24 -12.22
C ALA A 433 10.88 7.98 -13.73
N ALA A 434 10.41 8.91 -14.56
CA ALA A 434 10.54 8.82 -16.01
C ALA A 434 12.01 8.85 -16.47
N ALA A 435 12.86 9.64 -15.82
CA ALA A 435 14.31 9.66 -16.12
C ALA A 435 14.99 8.33 -15.77
N ALA A 436 14.70 7.77 -14.59
CA ALA A 436 15.24 6.47 -14.16
C ALA A 436 14.82 5.33 -15.10
N VAL A 437 13.58 5.34 -15.58
CA VAL A 437 13.05 4.32 -16.51
C VAL A 437 13.69 4.43 -17.90
N ARG A 438 13.92 5.65 -18.42
CA ARG A 438 14.68 5.83 -19.68
C ARG A 438 16.15 5.41 -19.56
N HIS A 439 16.72 5.46 -18.36
CA HIS A 439 18.08 4.96 -18.12
C HIS A 439 18.11 3.42 -18.10
N MET A 440 17.13 2.80 -17.43
CA MET A 440 16.92 1.35 -17.35
C MET A 440 16.55 0.72 -18.71
N ASN A 441 15.73 1.41 -19.51
CA ASN A 441 15.43 1.04 -20.89
C ASN A 441 15.40 2.28 -21.81
N PRO A 442 16.48 2.53 -22.58
CA PRO A 442 16.57 3.65 -23.51
C PRO A 442 15.49 3.68 -24.62
N TYR A 443 14.86 2.53 -24.91
CA TYR A 443 13.80 2.45 -25.93
C TYR A 443 12.45 2.92 -25.41
N THR A 444 12.17 2.81 -24.10
CA THR A 444 10.86 3.11 -23.50
C THR A 444 10.53 4.61 -23.56
N ASN A 445 9.57 4.98 -24.40
CA ASN A 445 9.13 6.36 -24.56
C ASN A 445 8.20 6.81 -23.43
N VAL A 446 8.76 7.24 -22.30
CA VAL A 446 8.02 7.83 -21.17
C VAL A 446 8.12 9.35 -21.12
N THR A 447 7.00 10.05 -20.93
CA THR A 447 6.89 11.50 -20.72
C THR A 447 6.29 11.81 -19.35
N ALA A 448 6.89 12.74 -18.60
CA ALA A 448 6.46 13.12 -17.26
C ALA A 448 5.68 14.44 -17.27
N HIS A 449 4.55 14.46 -16.57
CA HIS A 449 3.73 15.63 -16.27
C HIS A 449 3.65 15.80 -14.73
N GLN A 450 3.29 17.00 -14.26
CA GLN A 450 3.26 17.38 -12.84
C GLN A 450 1.86 17.81 -12.38
N ASP A 451 0.85 17.54 -13.22
CA ASP A 451 -0.51 18.05 -13.03
C ASP A 451 -1.31 17.16 -12.09
N CYS A 452 -2.02 17.79 -11.15
CA CYS A 452 -3.05 17.11 -10.38
C CYS A 452 -4.22 16.76 -11.32
N LEU A 453 -4.61 15.49 -11.36
CA LEU A 453 -5.71 15.05 -12.22
C LEU A 453 -7.07 15.44 -11.59
N GLY A 454 -7.90 16.13 -12.36
CA GLY A 454 -9.24 16.55 -11.93
C GLY A 454 -9.88 17.50 -12.94
N PRO A 455 -11.07 18.05 -12.63
CA PRO A 455 -11.82 18.90 -13.56
C PRO A 455 -11.03 20.09 -14.12
N ASP A 456 -10.17 20.70 -13.31
CA ASP A 456 -9.37 21.87 -13.68
C ASP A 456 -8.25 21.56 -14.70
N THR A 457 -7.93 20.28 -14.93
CA THR A 457 -6.89 19.82 -15.86
C THR A 457 -7.44 19.08 -17.09
N GLU A 458 -8.76 19.06 -17.30
CA GLU A 458 -9.41 18.52 -18.50
C GLU A 458 -8.99 19.21 -19.82
N GLN A 459 -8.46 20.44 -19.74
CA GLN A 459 -7.83 21.12 -20.88
C GLN A 459 -6.53 20.44 -21.37
N LEU A 460 -5.86 19.67 -20.51
CA LEU A 460 -4.69 18.85 -20.84
C LEU A 460 -5.11 17.38 -21.05
N TYR A 461 -5.94 16.86 -20.14
CA TYR A 461 -6.43 15.48 -20.13
C TYR A 461 -7.87 15.37 -20.67
N GLY A 462 -8.13 16.03 -21.80
CA GLY A 462 -9.43 16.04 -22.46
C GLY A 462 -9.58 14.95 -23.51
N ASP A 463 -10.59 15.10 -24.38
CA ASP A 463 -10.99 14.11 -25.39
C ASP A 463 -9.81 13.62 -26.24
N ASN A 464 -9.03 14.54 -26.82
CA ASN A 464 -7.88 14.21 -27.67
C ASN A 464 -6.79 13.40 -26.95
N PHE A 465 -6.62 13.61 -25.65
CA PHE A 465 -5.65 12.86 -24.85
C PHE A 465 -6.16 11.45 -24.59
N PHE A 466 -7.33 11.31 -23.96
CA PHE A 466 -7.86 10.00 -23.57
C PHE A 466 -8.20 9.13 -24.78
N LEU A 467 -8.83 9.68 -25.83
CA LEU A 467 -9.15 8.92 -27.05
C LEU A 467 -7.90 8.33 -27.71
N GLY A 468 -6.75 9.00 -27.59
CA GLY A 468 -5.45 8.57 -28.11
C GLY A 468 -4.70 7.53 -27.26
N LEU A 469 -5.22 7.14 -26.09
CA LEU A 469 -4.64 6.08 -25.25
C LEU A 469 -5.15 4.68 -25.64
N ASP A 470 -4.36 3.66 -25.33
CA ASP A 470 -4.77 2.25 -25.39
C ASP A 470 -5.23 1.74 -24.01
N GLY A 471 -4.73 2.34 -22.91
CA GLY A 471 -5.18 2.02 -21.54
C GLY A 471 -4.67 2.98 -20.47
N VAL A 472 -5.16 2.79 -19.24
CA VAL A 472 -4.83 3.61 -18.07
C VAL A 472 -4.44 2.69 -16.90
N ALA A 473 -3.42 3.08 -16.12
CA ALA A 473 -3.04 2.41 -14.88
C ALA A 473 -2.96 3.41 -13.72
N THR A 474 -3.54 3.07 -12.57
CA THR A 474 -3.49 3.92 -11.36
C THR A 474 -2.44 3.42 -10.37
N ALA A 475 -1.80 4.39 -9.72
CA ALA A 475 -0.88 4.21 -8.61
C ALA A 475 -1.25 5.18 -7.46
N LEU A 476 -2.55 5.37 -7.26
CA LEU A 476 -3.16 6.40 -6.43
C LEU A 476 -3.38 5.95 -4.98
N ASP A 477 -3.20 6.85 -4.03
CA ASP A 477 -3.50 6.68 -2.60
C ASP A 477 -4.82 7.35 -2.15
N ASN A 478 -5.42 8.18 -3.00
CA ASN A 478 -6.72 8.84 -2.75
C ASN A 478 -7.88 8.14 -3.50
N PRO A 479 -8.93 7.64 -2.79
CA PRO A 479 -10.13 7.07 -3.41
C PRO A 479 -10.85 8.01 -4.39
N GLN A 480 -10.90 9.32 -4.12
CA GLN A 480 -11.59 10.28 -4.99
C GLN A 480 -10.92 10.40 -6.36
N ALA A 481 -9.59 10.38 -6.39
CA ALA A 481 -8.83 10.42 -7.63
C ALA A 481 -9.04 9.14 -8.46
N ARG A 482 -9.18 7.97 -7.81
CA ARG A 482 -9.50 6.70 -8.49
C ARG A 482 -10.89 6.74 -9.12
N VAL A 483 -11.90 7.24 -8.41
CA VAL A 483 -13.26 7.43 -8.96
C VAL A 483 -13.21 8.33 -10.20
N TYR A 484 -12.52 9.48 -10.14
CA TYR A 484 -12.38 10.37 -11.29
C TYR A 484 -11.72 9.69 -12.50
N VAL A 485 -10.64 8.92 -12.29
CA VAL A 485 -10.01 8.13 -13.36
C VAL A 485 -10.98 7.09 -13.92
N GLY A 486 -11.71 6.39 -13.05
CA GLY A 486 -12.73 5.41 -13.43
C GLY A 486 -13.82 6.01 -14.32
N GLU A 487 -14.38 7.15 -13.93
CA GLU A 487 -15.36 7.91 -14.71
C GLU A 487 -14.82 8.29 -16.10
N ARG A 488 -13.56 8.76 -16.19
CA ARG A 488 -12.92 9.05 -17.48
C ARG A 488 -12.70 7.81 -18.33
N CYS A 489 -12.32 6.69 -17.73
CA CYS A 489 -12.13 5.42 -18.44
C CYS A 489 -13.46 4.91 -19.03
N VAL A 490 -14.58 5.06 -18.31
CA VAL A 490 -15.93 4.80 -18.83
C VAL A 490 -16.29 5.79 -19.95
N GLN A 491 -16.08 7.10 -19.72
CA GLN A 491 -16.38 8.15 -20.71
C GLN A 491 -15.65 7.95 -22.04
N TYR A 492 -14.42 7.42 -22.03
CA TYR A 492 -13.61 7.25 -23.24
C TYR A 492 -13.43 5.80 -23.71
N LEU A 493 -14.11 4.83 -23.08
CA LEU A 493 -13.98 3.38 -23.35
C LEU A 493 -12.52 2.91 -23.30
N LYS A 494 -11.82 3.24 -22.21
CA LYS A 494 -10.42 2.84 -21.99
C LYS A 494 -10.34 1.79 -20.90
N PRO A 495 -9.58 0.70 -21.09
CA PRO A 495 -9.33 -0.26 -20.03
C PRO A 495 -8.54 0.39 -18.91
N LEU A 496 -8.89 0.00 -17.67
CA LEU A 496 -8.31 0.53 -16.45
C LEU A 496 -7.72 -0.59 -15.61
N LEU A 497 -6.44 -0.46 -15.28
CA LEU A 497 -5.74 -1.26 -14.29
C LEU A 497 -5.69 -0.47 -12.98
N ASP A 498 -6.49 -0.85 -11.97
CA ASP A 498 -6.45 -0.25 -10.64
C ASP A 498 -5.71 -1.14 -9.63
N SER A 499 -5.01 -0.51 -8.69
CA SER A 499 -4.29 -1.25 -7.66
C SER A 499 -4.06 -0.44 -6.38
N GLY A 500 -3.84 -1.11 -5.26
CA GLY A 500 -3.60 -0.45 -3.98
C GLY A 500 -2.93 -1.34 -2.94
N THR A 501 -2.31 -0.71 -1.94
CA THR A 501 -1.59 -1.38 -0.85
C THR A 501 -1.89 -0.77 0.52
N GLU A 502 -1.98 -1.62 1.54
CA GLU A 502 -2.03 -1.22 2.96
C GLU A 502 -1.17 -2.19 3.78
N GLY A 503 0.04 -1.78 4.12
CA GLY A 503 1.03 -2.62 4.79
C GLY A 503 1.36 -3.87 3.97
N THR A 504 1.10 -5.05 4.53
CA THR A 504 1.29 -6.35 3.84
C THR A 504 0.13 -6.74 2.91
N LYS A 505 -0.94 -5.94 2.86
CA LYS A 505 -2.12 -6.19 2.03
C LYS A 505 -2.00 -5.48 0.68
N GLY A 506 -2.45 -6.14 -0.39
CA GLY A 506 -2.51 -5.55 -1.73
C GLY A 506 -3.77 -5.99 -2.49
N HIS A 507 -4.18 -5.21 -3.47
CA HIS A 507 -5.19 -5.58 -4.46
C HIS A 507 -4.84 -5.10 -5.87
N VAL A 508 -5.34 -5.84 -6.86
CA VAL A 508 -5.34 -5.50 -8.29
C VAL A 508 -6.74 -5.76 -8.83
N GLN A 509 -7.28 -4.80 -9.55
CA GLN A 509 -8.56 -4.91 -10.25
C GLN A 509 -8.40 -4.41 -11.69
N VAL A 510 -9.06 -5.06 -12.63
CA VAL A 510 -9.00 -4.76 -14.05
C VAL A 510 -10.40 -4.51 -14.58
N PHE A 511 -10.59 -3.38 -15.27
CA PHE A 511 -11.87 -2.95 -15.81
C PHE A 511 -11.79 -2.89 -17.35
N VAL A 512 -12.55 -3.82 -17.92
CA VAL A 512 -12.84 -4.22 -19.30
C VAL A 512 -13.96 -3.50 -20.05
N PRO A 513 -13.78 -2.51 -20.96
CA PRO A 513 -14.91 -1.97 -21.72
C PRO A 513 -15.73 -3.08 -22.38
N PHE A 514 -17.05 -3.07 -22.14
CA PHE A 514 -18.03 -4.07 -22.58
C PHE A 514 -17.86 -5.51 -22.05
N LEU A 515 -16.95 -5.75 -21.09
CA LEU A 515 -16.67 -7.10 -20.57
C LEU A 515 -16.88 -7.20 -19.05
N THR A 516 -16.31 -6.28 -18.27
CA THR A 516 -16.45 -6.24 -16.80
C THR A 516 -17.43 -5.14 -16.39
N GLU A 517 -17.82 -5.10 -15.12
CA GLU A 517 -18.31 -3.86 -14.51
C GLU A 517 -17.32 -2.69 -14.65
N SER A 518 -17.78 -1.47 -14.41
CA SER A 518 -16.92 -0.27 -14.31
C SER A 518 -16.39 -0.08 -12.89
N TYR A 519 -15.38 0.78 -12.72
CA TYR A 519 -14.93 1.17 -11.38
C TYR A 519 -16.12 1.76 -10.60
N GLY A 520 -16.44 1.16 -9.45
CA GLY A 520 -17.64 1.49 -8.71
C GLY A 520 -17.70 2.95 -8.28
N HIS A 521 -18.89 3.55 -8.33
CA HIS A 521 -19.16 4.74 -7.53
C HIS A 521 -18.88 4.37 -6.06
N ALA A 522 -18.16 5.24 -5.33
CA ALA A 522 -17.61 4.91 -4.01
C ALA A 522 -18.67 4.68 -2.92
N MET A 523 -19.34 3.54 -2.96
CA MET A 523 -20.08 2.98 -1.84
C MET A 523 -19.06 2.47 -0.81
N ASP A 524 -19.11 3.04 0.39
CA ASP A 524 -18.34 2.66 1.57
C ASP A 524 -16.82 2.90 1.59
N LEU A 525 -16.36 4.01 0.99
CA LEU A 525 -15.17 4.73 1.46
C LEU A 525 -15.47 6.18 1.90
N ALA A 526 -16.64 6.38 2.51
CA ALA A 526 -16.85 7.57 3.33
C ALA A 526 -15.77 7.60 4.43
N GLU A 527 -15.02 8.72 4.50
CA GLU A 527 -14.12 8.93 5.65
C GLU A 527 -14.93 8.74 6.94
N LYS A 528 -14.33 8.07 7.94
CA LYS A 528 -14.96 7.90 9.25
C LYS A 528 -15.09 9.26 9.95
N THR A 529 -16.15 9.98 9.59
CA THR A 529 -16.54 11.25 10.17
C THR A 529 -17.13 10.97 11.55
N TYR A 530 -16.37 11.31 12.58
CA TYR A 530 -16.85 11.23 13.95
C TYR A 530 -17.94 12.29 14.18
N PRO A 531 -19.06 11.96 14.83
CA PRO A 531 -20.09 12.94 15.14
C PRO A 531 -19.51 14.10 15.96
N LEU A 532 -19.88 15.33 15.62
CA LEU A 532 -19.34 16.55 16.23
C LEU A 532 -19.57 16.59 17.74
N CYS A 533 -20.71 16.10 18.24
CA CYS A 533 -20.96 15.99 19.68
C CYS A 533 -20.05 14.94 20.37
N THR A 534 -19.62 13.91 19.64
CA THR A 534 -18.63 12.93 20.14
C THR A 534 -17.25 13.57 20.26
N LEU A 535 -16.82 14.36 19.26
CA LEU A 535 -15.54 15.08 19.33
C LEU A 535 -15.56 16.18 20.42
N ARG A 536 -16.63 16.97 20.47
CA ARG A 536 -16.73 18.18 21.28
C ARG A 536 -17.03 17.92 22.76
N HIS A 537 -17.83 16.91 23.10
CA HIS A 537 -18.30 16.69 24.47
C HIS A 537 -18.11 15.26 25.00
N PHE A 538 -18.18 14.23 24.14
CA PHE A 538 -18.24 12.82 24.59
C PHE A 538 -17.27 11.88 23.84
N PRO A 539 -15.94 12.12 23.87
CA PRO A 539 -14.96 11.19 23.31
C PRO A 539 -14.97 9.86 24.07
N THR A 540 -14.61 8.78 23.36
CA THR A 540 -14.61 7.39 23.89
C THR A 540 -13.37 6.61 23.48
N ALA A 541 -12.51 7.19 22.65
CA ALA A 541 -11.35 6.56 22.06
C ALA A 541 -10.32 7.64 21.65
N ILE A 542 -9.04 7.26 21.58
CA ILE A 542 -7.92 8.18 21.33
C ILE A 542 -8.00 8.86 19.95
N GLN A 543 -8.66 8.25 18.97
CA GLN A 543 -8.94 8.87 17.68
C GLN A 543 -9.86 10.09 17.81
N HIS A 544 -10.82 10.08 18.74
CA HIS A 544 -11.74 11.21 18.94
C HIS A 544 -11.00 12.40 19.57
N THR A 545 -10.09 12.15 20.51
CA THR A 545 -9.30 13.23 21.14
C THR A 545 -8.20 13.74 20.22
N LEU A 546 -7.60 12.90 19.36
CA LEU A 546 -6.65 13.32 18.32
C LEU A 546 -7.33 14.17 17.24
N GLN A 547 -8.53 13.79 16.77
CA GLN A 547 -9.29 14.62 15.83
C GLN A 547 -9.71 15.94 16.48
N TRP A 548 -10.24 15.92 17.71
CA TRP A 548 -10.54 17.15 18.45
C TRP A 548 -9.30 18.05 18.60
N ALA A 549 -8.14 17.50 18.93
CA ALA A 549 -6.91 18.27 19.11
C ALA A 549 -6.40 18.88 17.80
N ARG A 550 -6.61 18.18 16.67
CA ARG A 550 -6.43 18.73 15.32
C ARG A 550 -7.40 19.88 15.04
N ASP A 551 -8.68 19.74 15.40
CA ASP A 551 -9.68 20.79 15.20
C ASP A 551 -9.35 22.04 16.05
N GLN A 552 -8.82 21.85 17.28
CA GLN A 552 -8.28 22.94 18.10
C GLN A 552 -7.08 23.63 17.42
N PHE A 553 -6.14 22.87 16.87
CA PHE A 553 -4.99 23.43 16.14
C PHE A 553 -5.45 24.28 14.94
N GLU A 554 -6.34 23.73 14.10
CA GLU A 554 -6.86 24.43 12.93
C GLU A 554 -7.70 25.67 13.30
N GLY A 555 -8.45 25.63 14.41
CA GLY A 555 -9.17 26.79 14.94
C GLY A 555 -8.25 27.91 15.41
N LEU A 556 -7.32 27.58 16.31
CA LEU A 556 -6.47 28.54 17.02
C LEU A 556 -5.39 29.17 16.12
N PHE A 557 -4.70 28.36 15.30
CA PHE A 557 -3.48 28.81 14.61
C PHE A 557 -3.66 29.03 13.11
N LYS A 558 -4.74 28.49 12.51
CA LYS A 558 -5.08 28.70 11.09
C LYS A 558 -6.26 29.65 10.92
N LYS A 559 -7.47 29.22 11.30
CA LYS A 559 -8.73 29.94 11.02
C LYS A 559 -8.76 31.33 11.68
N SER A 560 -8.28 31.46 12.90
CA SER A 560 -8.19 32.78 13.58
C SER A 560 -7.29 33.77 12.80
N ALA A 561 -6.16 33.30 12.25
CA ALA A 561 -5.26 34.11 11.44
C ALA A 561 -5.82 34.42 10.04
N GLU A 562 -6.46 33.44 9.38
CA GLU A 562 -7.15 33.63 8.10
C GLU A 562 -8.30 34.64 8.22
N ASN A 563 -9.15 34.51 9.25
CA ASN A 563 -10.25 35.43 9.54
C ASN A 563 -9.74 36.88 9.72
N VAL A 564 -8.70 37.07 10.53
CA VAL A 564 -8.08 38.40 10.75
C VAL A 564 -7.48 38.98 9.46
N ASN A 565 -6.80 38.15 8.66
CA ASN A 565 -6.12 38.60 7.44
C ASN A 565 -7.07 38.89 6.27
N THR A 566 -8.21 38.19 6.19
CA THR A 566 -9.21 38.36 5.12
C THR A 566 -10.30 39.36 5.46
N PHE A 567 -10.38 39.82 6.72
CA PHE A 567 -11.43 40.73 7.17
C PHE A 567 -11.41 42.08 6.45
N VAL A 568 -12.50 42.38 5.74
CA VAL A 568 -12.76 43.70 5.18
C VAL A 568 -13.79 44.42 6.07
N PRO A 569 -13.58 45.70 6.47
CA PRO A 569 -14.51 46.44 7.35
C PRO A 569 -15.95 46.68 6.84
N ARG A 570 -16.36 46.04 5.74
CA ARG A 570 -17.72 46.08 5.17
C ARG A 570 -18.47 44.74 5.32
N GLU A 571 -17.87 43.73 5.94
CA GLU A 571 -18.49 42.40 6.11
C GLU A 571 -19.43 42.32 7.33
N ALA A 572 -20.17 41.20 7.43
CA ALA A 572 -21.23 40.99 8.42
C ALA A 572 -20.76 40.98 9.89
N LEU A 573 -21.68 41.31 10.81
CA LEU A 573 -21.42 41.46 12.24
C LEU A 573 -20.79 40.21 12.89
N GLU A 574 -21.22 39.01 12.49
CA GLU A 574 -20.70 37.72 12.99
C GLU A 574 -19.19 37.56 12.71
N LYS A 575 -18.73 37.97 11.51
CA LYS A 575 -17.30 37.97 11.17
C LYS A 575 -16.54 38.98 12.03
N LEU A 576 -17.16 40.11 12.37
CA LEU A 576 -16.56 41.15 13.20
C LEU A 576 -16.36 40.67 14.66
N GLU A 577 -17.29 39.88 15.20
CA GLU A 577 -17.15 39.24 16.51
C GLU A 577 -16.03 38.17 16.53
N LEU A 578 -15.95 37.33 15.48
CA LEU A 578 -14.87 36.34 15.31
C LEU A 578 -13.47 36.96 15.17
N VAL A 579 -13.38 38.09 14.46
CA VAL A 579 -12.14 38.86 14.31
C VAL A 579 -11.79 39.58 15.61
N HIS A 580 -12.78 40.11 16.32
CA HIS A 580 -12.58 40.75 17.62
C HIS A 580 -12.06 39.75 18.67
N SER A 581 -12.65 38.56 18.80
CA SER A 581 -12.15 37.52 19.71
C SER A 581 -10.74 37.05 19.36
N SER A 582 -10.44 36.91 18.06
CA SER A 582 -9.09 36.57 17.56
C SER A 582 -8.04 37.68 17.79
N LEU A 583 -8.46 38.91 18.13
CA LEU A 583 -7.60 40.07 18.36
C LEU A 583 -7.61 40.58 19.82
N GLN A 584 -8.37 39.94 20.73
CA GLN A 584 -8.46 40.37 22.14
C GLN A 584 -7.14 40.22 22.90
N GLU A 585 -6.35 39.19 22.60
CA GLU A 585 -5.03 38.97 23.20
C GLU A 585 -3.95 39.02 22.12
N LYS A 586 -3.25 40.15 21.98
CA LYS A 586 -2.07 40.30 21.13
C LYS A 586 -0.80 40.22 21.99
N PRO A 587 -0.04 39.13 21.98
CA PRO A 587 1.17 39.01 22.79
C PRO A 587 2.26 39.96 22.30
N LEU A 588 3.01 40.53 23.25
CA LEU A 588 4.19 41.35 23.02
C LEU A 588 5.49 40.64 23.44
N SER A 589 5.38 39.56 24.22
CA SER A 589 6.52 38.85 24.81
C SER A 589 6.28 37.34 24.91
N TRP A 590 7.38 36.57 25.04
CA TRP A 590 7.32 35.12 25.28
C TRP A 590 6.50 34.76 26.54
N GLY A 591 6.63 35.57 27.61
CA GLY A 591 5.88 35.34 28.85
C GLY A 591 4.37 35.50 28.68
N GLU A 592 3.92 36.40 27.81
CA GLU A 592 2.50 36.54 27.47
C GLU A 592 1.98 35.34 26.67
N CYS A 593 2.78 34.78 25.76
CA CYS A 593 2.44 33.52 25.07
C CYS A 593 2.29 32.35 26.06
N VAL A 594 3.17 32.23 27.05
CA VAL A 594 3.07 31.22 28.12
C VAL A 594 1.84 31.44 28.99
N ALA A 595 1.53 32.68 29.34
CA ALA A 595 0.32 33.02 30.10
C ALA A 595 -0.97 32.70 29.32
N TRP A 596 -1.00 32.99 28.02
CA TRP A 596 -2.10 32.60 27.12
C TRP A 596 -2.27 31.09 27.05
N ALA A 597 -1.18 30.34 26.80
CA ALA A 597 -1.22 28.88 26.73
C ALA A 597 -1.69 28.24 28.04
N ARG A 598 -1.33 28.83 29.19
CA ARG A 598 -1.81 28.37 30.50
C ARG A 598 -3.29 28.73 30.75
N ARG A 599 -3.79 29.88 30.28
CA ARG A 599 -5.23 30.20 30.27
C ARG A 599 -6.01 29.20 29.40
N LEU A 600 -5.51 28.90 28.20
CA LEU A 600 -6.09 27.91 27.30
C LEU A 600 -6.14 26.50 27.94
N TRP A 601 -5.06 26.08 28.62
CA TRP A 601 -5.06 24.82 29.37
C TRP A 601 -6.15 24.79 30.45
N GLU A 602 -6.30 25.88 31.23
CA GLU A 602 -7.35 25.98 32.26
C GLU A 602 -8.74 25.87 31.63
N GLN A 603 -8.94 26.49 30.49
CA GLN A 603 -10.23 26.45 29.80
C GLN A 603 -10.56 25.02 29.34
N LEU A 604 -9.71 24.43 28.50
CA LEU A 604 -10.02 23.19 27.78
C LEU A 604 -10.09 21.94 28.68
N PHE A 605 -9.20 21.83 29.67
CA PHE A 605 -9.03 20.60 30.47
C PHE A 605 -9.61 20.70 31.88
N ARG A 606 -10.10 21.89 32.28
CA ARG A 606 -10.69 22.13 33.59
C ARG A 606 -12.04 22.85 33.53
N ASN A 607 -12.10 24.09 33.05
CA ASN A 607 -13.33 24.91 33.08
C ASN A 607 -14.43 24.30 32.21
N ASP A 608 -14.12 23.91 30.97
CA ASP A 608 -15.08 23.31 30.04
C ASP A 608 -15.61 21.96 30.59
N ILE A 609 -14.75 21.21 31.29
CA ILE A 609 -15.12 19.95 31.96
C ILE A 609 -16.00 20.20 33.19
N GLN A 610 -15.69 21.22 33.99
CA GLN A 610 -16.53 21.65 35.11
C GLN A 610 -17.89 22.17 34.64
N GLN A 611 -17.95 22.89 33.51
CA GLN A 611 -19.21 23.29 32.88
C GLN A 611 -19.99 22.07 32.38
N LEU A 612 -19.33 21.11 31.72
CA LEU A 612 -19.96 19.87 31.27
C LEU A 612 -20.55 19.06 32.43
N LEU A 613 -19.85 18.97 33.56
CA LEU A 613 -20.34 18.33 34.79
C LEU A 613 -21.44 19.12 35.52
N TYR A 614 -21.44 20.46 35.41
CA TYR A 614 -22.53 21.30 35.91
C TYR A 614 -23.82 21.07 35.12
N ASN A 615 -23.70 20.94 33.79
CA ASN A 615 -24.78 20.62 32.88
C ASN A 615 -25.26 19.15 32.98
N PHE A 616 -24.35 18.21 33.17
CA PHE A 616 -24.62 16.78 33.33
C PHE A 616 -23.98 16.25 34.62
N PRO A 617 -24.62 16.45 35.79
CA PRO A 617 -24.10 15.94 37.06
C PRO A 617 -23.91 14.41 37.04
N PRO A 618 -22.96 13.86 37.83
CA PRO A 618 -22.70 12.41 37.90
C PRO A 618 -23.94 11.56 38.23
N ASP A 619 -24.94 12.12 38.91
CA ASP A 619 -26.19 11.44 39.27
C ASP A 619 -27.25 11.45 38.15
N HIS A 620 -27.05 12.21 37.07
CA HIS A 620 -28.04 12.44 35.99
C HIS A 620 -28.18 11.26 35.00
N VAL A 621 -27.53 10.13 35.29
CA VAL A 621 -27.21 8.98 34.41
C VAL A 621 -28.43 8.18 33.88
N ARG A 622 -29.66 8.52 34.26
CA ARG A 622 -30.83 7.65 33.98
C ARG A 622 -31.43 7.76 32.58
N HIS A 623 -31.35 8.91 31.89
CA HIS A 623 -32.19 9.15 30.69
C HIS A 623 -31.47 9.44 29.34
N SER A 624 -30.17 9.78 29.32
CA SER A 624 -29.47 10.16 28.07
C SER A 624 -28.61 9.01 27.49
N PRO A 625 -28.92 8.48 26.28
CA PRO A 625 -28.19 7.32 25.72
C PRO A 625 -26.70 7.56 25.42
N SER A 626 -26.34 8.78 24.99
CA SER A 626 -24.96 9.13 24.58
C SER A 626 -23.97 9.03 25.73
N TYR A 627 -24.37 9.47 26.94
CA TYR A 627 -23.52 9.51 28.13
C TYR A 627 -23.13 8.11 28.66
N ARG A 628 -23.89 7.06 28.30
CA ARG A 628 -23.54 5.67 28.67
C ARG A 628 -22.41 5.08 27.81
N LYS A 629 -22.13 5.64 26.63
CA LYS A 629 -21.18 5.03 25.68
C LYS A 629 -19.70 5.34 25.95
N SER A 630 -19.38 6.38 26.73
CA SER A 630 -17.97 6.71 27.05
C SER A 630 -17.36 5.84 28.16
N GLY A 631 -18.16 5.07 28.91
CA GLY A 631 -17.68 4.17 29.95
C GLY A 631 -17.08 4.84 31.20
N SER A 632 -16.90 6.17 31.19
CA SER A 632 -16.35 6.96 32.31
C SER A 632 -16.92 8.37 32.30
N SER A 633 -17.15 8.92 33.50
CA SER A 633 -17.53 10.33 33.69
C SER A 633 -16.27 11.20 33.59
N PRO A 634 -16.30 12.33 32.88
CA PRO A 634 -15.13 13.16 32.74
C PRO A 634 -14.70 13.77 34.09
N SER A 635 -13.40 13.93 34.29
CA SER A 635 -12.79 14.50 35.50
C SER A 635 -11.95 15.73 35.12
N PRO A 636 -12.14 16.90 35.75
CA PRO A 636 -11.34 18.08 35.45
C PRO A 636 -9.90 17.88 35.93
N LEU A 637 -8.92 18.21 35.08
CA LEU A 637 -7.51 18.04 35.44
C LEU A 637 -7.07 19.08 36.46
N PHE A 638 -6.06 18.71 37.25
CA PHE A 638 -5.31 19.62 38.11
C PHE A 638 -3.88 19.73 37.57
N PRO A 639 -3.22 20.90 37.67
CA PRO A 639 -1.84 21.06 37.22
C PRO A 639 -0.89 20.30 38.15
N LEU A 640 -0.61 19.04 37.79
CA LEU A 640 0.41 18.19 38.41
C LEU A 640 1.75 18.34 37.66
N PRO A 641 2.90 18.00 38.28
CA PRO A 641 4.20 18.02 37.63
C PRO A 641 4.39 16.79 36.71
N LEU A 642 3.53 16.69 35.69
CA LEU A 642 3.56 15.69 34.64
C LEU A 642 4.00 16.36 33.32
N ASP A 643 4.97 15.75 32.63
CA ASP A 643 5.63 16.33 31.46
C ASP A 643 4.65 16.72 30.33
N THR A 644 3.54 15.99 30.18
CA THR A 644 2.48 16.25 29.20
C THR A 644 1.84 17.64 29.34
N HIS A 645 1.68 18.16 30.58
CA HIS A 645 1.10 19.49 30.80
C HIS A 645 2.06 20.58 30.32
N MET A 646 3.35 20.42 30.63
CA MET A 646 4.40 21.33 30.15
C MET A 646 4.57 21.25 28.63
N ALA A 647 4.49 20.04 28.05
CA ALA A 647 4.54 19.84 26.60
C ALA A 647 3.41 20.59 25.88
N PHE A 648 2.17 20.55 26.40
CA PHE A 648 1.05 21.35 25.87
C PHE A 648 1.34 22.85 25.97
N ILE A 649 1.71 23.34 27.16
CA ILE A 649 1.94 24.77 27.38
C ILE A 649 3.04 25.29 26.47
N LEU A 650 4.17 24.57 26.37
CA LEU A 650 5.29 24.95 25.51
C LEU A 650 4.90 24.92 24.03
N ALA A 651 4.28 23.83 23.54
CA ALA A 651 3.88 23.75 22.14
C ALA A 651 2.88 24.85 21.76
N ALA A 652 1.82 25.04 22.56
CA ALA A 652 0.84 26.10 22.35
C ALA A 652 1.48 27.50 22.36
N SER A 653 2.40 27.77 23.30
CA SER A 653 3.12 29.06 23.38
C SER A 653 3.97 29.32 22.13
N ARG A 654 4.67 28.30 21.62
CA ARG A 654 5.52 28.42 20.42
C ARG A 654 4.69 28.66 19.16
N LEU A 655 3.59 27.93 18.99
CA LEU A 655 2.66 28.12 17.86
C LEU A 655 2.01 29.50 17.89
N PHE A 656 1.56 29.97 19.07
CA PHE A 656 0.98 31.30 19.22
C PHE A 656 2.01 32.40 18.92
N ALA A 657 3.25 32.26 19.39
CA ALA A 657 4.35 33.15 19.02
C ALA A 657 4.60 33.19 17.50
N GLN A 658 4.59 32.04 16.82
CA GLN A 658 4.73 31.95 15.36
C GLN A 658 3.57 32.64 14.61
N THR A 659 2.32 32.39 14.99
CA THR A 659 1.13 33.05 14.41
C THR A 659 1.20 34.57 14.54
N HIS A 660 1.72 35.08 15.67
CA HIS A 660 1.91 36.51 15.93
C HIS A 660 3.27 37.08 15.49
N ARG A 661 4.12 36.28 14.81
CA ARG A 661 5.46 36.67 14.30
C ARG A 661 6.44 37.15 15.38
N LEU A 662 6.30 36.63 16.60
CA LEU A 662 7.27 36.82 17.68
C LEU A 662 8.42 35.82 17.56
N GLN A 663 9.57 36.16 18.16
CA GLN A 663 10.68 35.23 18.27
C GLN A 663 10.31 34.06 19.20
N VAL A 664 10.36 32.83 18.68
CA VAL A 664 10.09 31.61 19.43
C VAL A 664 11.23 31.36 20.42
N SER A 665 10.90 31.14 21.70
CA SER A 665 11.89 30.80 22.72
C SER A 665 11.87 29.30 23.05
N GLY A 666 13.07 28.77 23.33
CA GLY A 666 13.27 27.43 23.88
C GLY A 666 13.31 27.39 25.41
N ASP A 667 13.26 28.54 26.09
CA ASP A 667 13.52 28.64 27.53
C ASP A 667 12.34 28.12 28.40
N GLU A 668 12.43 26.84 28.77
CA GLU A 668 11.50 26.19 29.69
C GLU A 668 11.60 26.71 31.12
N VAL A 669 12.75 27.24 31.54
CA VAL A 669 12.95 27.79 32.89
C VAL A 669 12.19 29.10 33.01
N ALA A 670 12.30 29.99 32.03
CA ALA A 670 11.49 31.20 31.94
C ALA A 670 9.98 30.88 31.85
N ALA A 671 9.59 29.85 31.09
CA ALA A 671 8.20 29.42 31.06
C ALA A 671 7.70 28.96 32.45
N ARG A 672 8.48 28.13 33.16
CA ARG A 672 8.15 27.72 34.54
C ARG A 672 8.06 28.90 35.51
N GLN A 673 8.93 29.91 35.38
CA GLN A 673 8.87 31.14 36.21
C GLN A 673 7.56 31.92 36.00
N VAL A 674 7.10 32.07 34.75
CA VAL A 674 5.81 32.70 34.44
C VAL A 674 4.65 31.91 35.06
N LEU A 675 4.67 30.59 34.97
CA LEU A 675 3.63 29.72 35.54
C LEU A 675 3.54 29.79 37.07
N LEU A 676 4.65 30.05 37.77
CA LEU A 676 4.67 30.18 39.24
C LEU A 676 4.00 31.46 39.75
N VAL A 677 3.99 32.54 38.95
CA VAL A 677 3.42 33.85 39.33
C VAL A 677 2.06 34.14 38.70
N LEU A 678 1.59 33.28 37.78
CA LEU A 678 0.33 33.49 37.07
C LEU A 678 -0.88 33.14 37.94
N CYS A 679 -1.61 34.16 38.41
CA CYS A 679 -2.92 33.96 39.02
C CYS A 679 -4.01 33.74 37.95
N LEU A 680 -4.79 32.67 38.10
CA LEU A 680 -5.94 32.36 37.24
C LEU A 680 -7.25 32.63 38.00
N PRO A 681 -8.30 33.14 37.33
CA PRO A 681 -9.60 33.33 37.95
C PRO A 681 -10.25 31.98 38.31
N PRO A 682 -11.01 31.89 39.41
CA PRO A 682 -11.78 30.68 39.73
C PRO A 682 -12.91 30.48 38.73
N PHE A 683 -13.18 29.22 38.38
CA PHE A 683 -14.31 28.84 37.52
C PHE A 683 -15.65 29.27 38.15
N GLN A 684 -16.55 29.79 37.30
CA GLN A 684 -17.93 30.10 37.65
C GLN A 684 -18.84 29.50 36.56
N PRO A 685 -19.83 28.64 36.90
CA PRO A 685 -20.65 27.98 35.90
C PRO A 685 -21.65 28.95 35.25
N CYS A 686 -21.73 28.91 33.92
CA CYS A 686 -22.73 29.62 33.14
C CYS A 686 -24.10 28.95 33.32
N GLN A 687 -25.02 29.65 34.00
CA GLN A 687 -26.40 29.18 34.18
C GLN A 687 -27.19 29.31 32.88
N GLY A 688 -27.98 28.28 32.53
CA GLY A 688 -28.84 28.28 31.33
C GLY A 688 -28.14 27.94 30.00
N LEU A 689 -26.83 27.67 30.01
CA LEU A 689 -26.11 27.21 28.81
C LEU A 689 -26.64 25.82 28.39
N HIS A 690 -27.14 25.68 27.16
CA HIS A 690 -27.53 24.38 26.59
C HIS A 690 -26.32 23.71 25.93
N ILE A 691 -25.99 22.48 26.32
CA ILE A 691 -24.94 21.66 25.68
C ILE A 691 -25.61 20.59 24.82
N PRO A 692 -25.49 20.63 23.48
CA PRO A 692 -26.12 19.66 22.61
C PRO A 692 -25.50 18.26 22.77
N THR A 693 -26.39 17.27 22.83
CA THR A 693 -26.07 15.84 23.05
C THR A 693 -26.10 15.03 21.75
N THR A 694 -26.66 15.59 20.68
CA THR A 694 -26.69 15.03 19.32
C THR A 694 -26.24 16.07 18.29
N ASP A 695 -25.73 15.61 17.14
CA ASP A 695 -25.31 16.50 16.04
C ASP A 695 -26.48 17.27 15.41
N GLN A 696 -27.71 16.79 15.59
CA GLN A 696 -28.92 17.50 15.17
C GLN A 696 -29.19 18.72 16.08
N GLU A 697 -29.21 18.53 17.40
CA GLU A 697 -29.32 19.63 18.38
C GLU A 697 -28.21 20.68 18.20
N LEU A 698 -26.99 20.24 17.82
CA LEU A 698 -25.87 21.14 17.56
C LEU A 698 -26.11 22.05 16.34
N LYS A 699 -26.73 21.54 15.28
CA LYS A 699 -27.10 22.34 14.09
C LYS A 699 -28.25 23.30 14.41
N GLU A 700 -29.27 22.83 15.10
CA GLU A 700 -30.42 23.63 15.50
C GLU A 700 -30.02 24.79 16.44
N THR A 701 -29.02 24.58 17.31
CA THR A 701 -28.45 25.64 18.16
C THR A 701 -27.54 26.61 17.40
N SER A 702 -26.78 26.19 16.38
CA SER A 702 -26.03 27.15 15.55
C SER A 702 -26.95 28.04 14.70
N ASP A 703 -28.04 27.48 14.16
CA ASP A 703 -28.98 28.20 13.29
C ASP A 703 -29.90 29.20 14.04
N THR A 704 -30.02 29.04 15.37
CA THR A 704 -30.75 29.98 16.24
C THR A 704 -29.86 31.10 16.77
N VAL A 705 -28.60 30.81 17.15
CA VAL A 705 -27.65 31.83 17.62
C VAL A 705 -27.35 32.89 16.54
N GLY A 706 -27.26 32.51 15.27
CA GLY A 706 -27.11 33.45 14.13
C GLY A 706 -28.31 34.37 13.87
N LYS A 707 -29.40 34.27 14.66
CA LYS A 707 -30.59 35.14 14.56
C LYS A 707 -30.87 35.99 15.80
N GLU A 708 -30.20 35.73 16.93
CA GLU A 708 -30.47 36.38 18.21
C GLU A 708 -29.28 37.18 18.79
N SER A 709 -28.33 37.62 17.96
CA SER A 709 -27.23 38.52 18.35
C SER A 709 -27.69 39.97 18.61
N THR A 710 -28.56 40.17 19.60
CA THR A 710 -28.98 41.49 20.13
C THR A 710 -28.24 41.86 21.43
N MET A 711 -26.93 41.59 21.47
CA MET A 711 -26.05 42.11 22.52
C MET A 711 -25.66 43.56 22.22
N GLY A 712 -25.98 44.47 23.15
CA GLY A 712 -25.98 45.91 22.90
C GLY A 712 -24.63 46.53 22.55
N HIS A 713 -24.69 47.60 21.74
CA HIS A 713 -23.55 48.40 21.30
C HIS A 713 -22.59 48.80 22.44
N ARG A 714 -21.49 48.07 22.60
CA ARG A 714 -20.27 48.63 23.21
C ARG A 714 -19.49 49.37 22.11
N PRO A 715 -18.92 50.56 22.40
CA PRO A 715 -18.04 51.21 21.45
C PRO A 715 -16.75 50.41 21.35
N LEU A 716 -16.54 49.71 20.22
CA LEU A 716 -15.25 49.07 19.95
C LEU A 716 -14.18 50.16 19.75
N PRO A 717 -12.95 49.98 20.28
CA PRO A 717 -11.81 50.77 19.86
C PRO A 717 -11.57 50.57 18.35
N SER A 718 -10.95 51.54 17.70
CA SER A 718 -10.79 51.55 16.24
C SER A 718 -10.01 50.34 15.74
N LEU A 719 -10.72 49.35 15.16
CA LEU A 719 -10.17 48.12 14.56
C LEU A 719 -9.04 48.38 13.56
N SER A 720 -9.05 49.55 12.91
CA SER A 720 -7.98 50.02 12.02
C SER A 720 -6.59 50.09 12.68
N ALA A 721 -6.49 50.24 13.99
CA ALA A 721 -5.23 50.23 14.74
C ALA A 721 -4.69 48.80 15.02
N LEU A 722 -5.58 47.80 15.07
CA LEU A 722 -5.22 46.40 15.33
C LEU A 722 -4.79 45.65 14.06
N LEU A 723 -5.37 46.01 12.92
CA LEU A 723 -5.12 45.41 11.59
C LEU A 723 -3.72 45.69 11.00
N GLY A 724 -2.88 46.51 11.66
CA GLY A 724 -1.60 46.97 11.11
C GLY A 724 -0.49 45.92 10.96
N THR A 725 -0.67 44.70 11.47
CA THR A 725 0.29 43.58 11.32
C THR A 725 -0.47 42.28 11.09
N GLY A 726 -0.52 41.81 9.83
CA GLY A 726 -1.18 40.56 9.49
C GLY A 726 -0.55 39.36 10.22
N LEU A 727 -1.40 38.39 10.59
CA LEU A 727 -0.99 37.16 11.27
C LEU A 727 -0.40 36.15 10.28
N THR A 728 0.24 35.10 10.78
CA THR A 728 0.73 33.98 9.97
C THR A 728 -0.16 32.76 10.19
N PRO A 729 -1.03 32.38 9.23
CA PRO A 729 -1.86 31.18 9.36
C PRO A 729 -1.00 29.92 9.25
N LEU A 730 -0.99 29.10 10.31
CA LEU A 730 -0.22 27.86 10.35
C LEU A 730 -1.07 26.72 9.79
N SER A 731 -0.67 26.16 8.63
CA SER A 731 -1.33 24.96 8.11
C SER A 731 -0.70 23.70 8.71
N LEU A 732 -1.54 22.75 9.12
CA LEU A 732 -1.08 21.49 9.70
C LEU A 732 -0.33 20.69 8.62
N CYS A 733 0.96 20.45 8.87
CA CYS A 733 1.82 19.60 8.07
C CYS A 733 2.24 18.37 8.90
N PRO A 734 1.46 17.27 8.87
CA PRO A 734 1.79 16.05 9.60
C PRO A 734 2.62 15.07 8.75
N SER A 735 2.63 15.24 7.43
CA SER A 735 3.42 14.50 6.44
C SER A 735 4.70 15.24 6.04
N LYS A 736 4.57 16.54 5.69
CA LYS A 736 5.71 17.41 5.36
C LYS A 736 6.51 17.77 6.62
N GLY A 737 7.58 17.02 6.84
CA GLY A 737 8.65 17.35 7.76
C GLY A 737 8.88 16.28 8.81
N ASP A 738 9.98 15.55 8.66
CA ASP A 738 10.70 14.91 9.78
C ASP A 738 11.47 15.98 10.58
N ASP A 739 10.83 17.12 10.79
CA ASP A 739 11.37 18.35 11.32
C ASP A 739 10.52 18.76 12.53
N ASN A 740 10.93 18.24 13.69
CA ASN A 740 10.26 18.47 14.98
C ASN A 740 10.30 19.95 15.43
N SER A 741 10.91 20.85 14.65
CA SER A 741 10.99 22.29 14.92
C SER A 741 9.68 23.06 14.71
N ASN A 742 8.66 22.48 14.06
CA ASN A 742 7.38 23.17 13.82
C ASN A 742 6.38 23.07 14.99
N PHE A 743 6.60 22.17 15.96
CA PHE A 743 5.75 21.93 17.14
C PHE A 743 4.28 21.55 16.87
N HIS A 744 3.86 21.38 15.60
CA HIS A 744 2.47 21.11 15.23
C HIS A 744 1.94 19.83 15.90
N LEU A 745 2.66 18.72 15.73
CA LEU A 745 2.27 17.44 16.29
C LEU A 745 2.47 17.40 17.81
N ASN A 746 3.44 18.13 18.38
CA ASN A 746 3.62 18.25 19.83
C ASN A 746 2.38 18.84 20.52
N PHE A 747 1.78 19.87 19.92
CA PHE A 747 0.51 20.42 20.41
C PHE A 747 -0.61 19.37 20.34
N ILE A 748 -0.79 18.71 19.19
CA ILE A 748 -1.89 17.76 18.99
C ILE A 748 -1.76 16.54 19.92
N VAL A 749 -0.56 15.99 20.09
CA VAL A 749 -0.29 14.85 21.00
C VAL A 749 -0.56 15.24 22.44
N ALA A 750 0.00 16.36 22.92
CA ALA A 750 -0.19 16.79 24.30
C ALA A 750 -1.65 17.14 24.60
N ALA A 751 -2.32 17.87 23.69
CA ALA A 751 -3.74 18.23 23.83
C ALA A 751 -4.65 16.99 23.80
N SER A 752 -4.39 16.04 22.90
CA SER A 752 -5.13 14.78 22.83
C SER A 752 -4.94 13.94 24.08
N ASN A 753 -3.71 13.80 24.60
CA ASN A 753 -3.44 12.97 25.76
C ASN A 753 -3.99 13.58 27.06
N LEU A 754 -3.94 14.91 27.23
CA LEU A 754 -4.63 15.60 28.34
C LEU A 754 -6.16 15.40 28.27
N ARG A 755 -6.74 15.48 27.07
CA ARG A 755 -8.17 15.18 26.89
C ARG A 755 -8.48 13.70 27.06
N ALA A 756 -7.56 12.80 26.74
CA ALA A 756 -7.72 11.38 27.00
C ALA A 756 -7.78 11.12 28.52
N GLU A 757 -6.87 11.74 29.28
CA GLU A 757 -6.85 11.73 30.75
C GLU A 757 -8.17 12.27 31.35
N ASN A 758 -8.71 13.38 30.84
CA ASN A 758 -10.02 13.90 31.28
C ASN A 758 -11.13 12.84 31.24
N TYR A 759 -11.12 11.90 30.29
CA TYR A 759 -12.19 10.92 30.07
C TYR A 759 -11.78 9.47 30.40
N GLY A 760 -10.60 9.25 31.01
CA GLY A 760 -10.10 7.91 31.32
C GLY A 760 -9.71 7.05 30.10
N ILE A 761 -9.45 7.70 28.96
CA ILE A 761 -9.07 7.05 27.70
C ILE A 761 -7.54 6.78 27.70
N PRO A 762 -7.06 5.61 27.25
CA PRO A 762 -5.63 5.36 27.08
C PRO A 762 -4.97 6.36 26.12
N THR A 763 -3.87 6.97 26.57
CA THR A 763 -3.05 7.91 25.79
C THR A 763 -2.36 7.23 24.60
N ALA A 764 -2.15 7.97 23.50
CA ALA A 764 -1.31 7.52 22.39
C ALA A 764 0.14 8.00 22.55
N ASP A 765 1.08 7.19 22.08
CA ASP A 765 2.46 7.63 21.87
C ASP A 765 2.59 8.57 20.65
N TRP A 766 3.79 9.10 20.45
CA TRP A 766 4.13 10.01 19.35
C TRP A 766 3.89 9.38 17.97
N LEU A 767 4.32 8.14 17.77
CA LEU A 767 4.30 7.47 16.48
C LEU A 767 2.86 7.07 16.09
N GLN A 768 2.10 6.53 17.03
CA GLN A 768 0.66 6.24 16.89
C GLN A 768 -0.11 7.51 16.55
N SER A 769 0.22 8.63 17.20
CA SER A 769 -0.39 9.93 16.92
C SER A 769 0.01 10.47 15.54
N LYS A 770 1.30 10.40 15.15
CA LYS A 770 1.79 10.77 13.80
C LYS A 770 1.02 10.01 12.72
N ARG A 771 0.76 8.71 12.94
CA ARG A 771 -0.03 7.87 12.03
C ARG A 771 -1.46 8.37 11.87
N ILE A 772 -2.18 8.55 12.99
CA ILE A 772 -3.61 8.86 13.00
C ILE A 772 -3.85 10.28 12.48
N VAL A 773 -3.11 11.27 13.01
CA VAL A 773 -3.26 12.69 12.65
C VAL A 773 -2.79 12.94 11.21
N GLY A 774 -1.70 12.30 10.80
CA GLY A 774 -1.17 12.36 9.44
C GLY A 774 -1.86 11.45 8.45
N ARG A 775 -2.85 10.65 8.89
CA ARG A 775 -3.55 9.65 8.07
C ARG A 775 -2.59 8.75 7.28
N ILE A 776 -1.46 8.40 7.89
CA ILE A 776 -0.36 7.71 7.22
C ILE A 776 -0.76 6.26 6.95
N VAL A 777 -0.89 5.92 5.67
CA VAL A 777 -1.08 4.56 5.18
C VAL A 777 0.22 3.78 5.41
N PRO A 778 0.22 2.65 6.16
CA PRO A 778 1.37 1.77 6.27
C PRO A 778 1.74 1.21 4.90
N ALA A 779 3.03 1.08 4.60
CA ALA A 779 3.48 0.58 3.30
C ALA A 779 4.88 -0.05 3.38
N ILE A 780 5.14 -1.03 2.52
CA ILE A 780 6.41 -1.74 2.42
C ILE A 780 6.68 -2.12 0.95
N ALA A 781 7.96 -2.16 0.55
CA ALA A 781 8.36 -2.37 -0.84
C ALA A 781 7.90 -3.73 -1.40
N THR A 782 7.97 -4.80 -0.60
CA THR A 782 7.57 -6.17 -0.95
C THR A 782 6.14 -6.23 -1.52
N THR A 783 5.15 -5.80 -0.75
CA THR A 783 3.73 -5.77 -1.17
C THR A 783 3.53 -4.88 -2.41
N THR A 784 4.27 -3.79 -2.53
CA THR A 784 4.21 -2.88 -3.69
C THR A 784 4.71 -3.56 -4.96
N ALA A 785 5.86 -4.24 -4.91
CA ALA A 785 6.44 -4.95 -6.04
C ALA A 785 5.57 -6.15 -6.49
N ALA A 786 5.00 -6.90 -5.54
CA ALA A 786 4.07 -7.98 -5.85
C ALA A 786 2.79 -7.48 -6.54
N VAL A 787 2.18 -6.40 -6.04
CA VAL A 787 1.01 -5.77 -6.66
C VAL A 787 1.32 -5.28 -8.08
N ALA A 788 2.43 -4.58 -8.28
CA ALA A 788 2.81 -4.08 -9.61
C ALA A 788 3.12 -5.23 -10.61
N GLY A 789 3.69 -6.35 -10.14
CA GLY A 789 3.84 -7.56 -10.95
C GLY A 789 2.50 -8.09 -11.43
N LEU A 790 1.54 -8.28 -10.51
CA LEU A 790 0.18 -8.75 -10.84
C LEU A 790 -0.57 -7.80 -11.81
N VAL A 791 -0.43 -6.48 -11.67
CA VAL A 791 -0.99 -5.50 -12.63
C VAL A 791 -0.44 -5.73 -14.05
N CYS A 792 0.84 -6.05 -14.18
CA CYS A 792 1.47 -6.26 -15.49
C CYS A 792 1.09 -7.60 -16.13
N LEU A 793 0.58 -8.57 -15.35
CA LEU A 793 -0.01 -9.81 -15.89
C LEU A 793 -1.37 -9.53 -16.55
N GLU A 794 -2.23 -8.74 -15.90
CA GLU A 794 -3.50 -8.32 -16.52
C GLU A 794 -3.27 -7.40 -17.73
N LEU A 795 -2.20 -6.60 -17.74
CA LEU A 795 -1.78 -5.82 -18.92
C LEU A 795 -1.50 -6.70 -20.14
N TYR A 796 -0.87 -7.88 -19.99
CA TYR A 796 -0.63 -8.76 -21.13
C TYR A 796 -1.94 -9.20 -21.80
N LYS A 797 -2.96 -9.52 -21.00
CA LYS A 797 -4.31 -9.92 -21.44
C LYS A 797 -5.01 -8.79 -22.21
N LEU A 798 -4.87 -7.55 -21.71
CA LEU A 798 -5.37 -6.34 -22.40
C LEU A 798 -4.70 -6.14 -23.77
N VAL A 799 -3.38 -6.36 -23.89
CA VAL A 799 -2.62 -6.16 -25.14
C VAL A 799 -2.85 -7.28 -26.15
N TRP A 800 -3.11 -8.52 -25.68
CA TRP A 800 -3.67 -9.58 -26.53
C TRP A 800 -5.09 -9.26 -26.99
N GLY A 801 -5.84 -8.51 -26.18
CA GLY A 801 -7.21 -8.10 -26.44
C GLY A 801 -8.26 -9.11 -25.97
N HIS A 802 -7.93 -9.92 -24.96
CA HIS A 802 -8.72 -11.04 -24.43
C HIS A 802 -10.21 -10.68 -24.25
N LYS A 803 -11.08 -11.59 -24.67
CA LYS A 803 -12.54 -11.45 -24.68
C LYS A 803 -13.25 -12.38 -23.70
N ASP A 804 -12.60 -13.44 -23.23
CA ASP A 804 -13.15 -14.22 -22.13
C ASP A 804 -13.00 -13.47 -20.80
N LEU A 805 -14.12 -13.34 -20.08
CA LEU A 805 -14.14 -12.83 -18.72
C LEU A 805 -13.35 -13.77 -17.77
N GLY A 806 -13.33 -15.06 -18.09
CA GLY A 806 -12.57 -16.11 -17.41
C GLY A 806 -11.05 -15.94 -17.49
N SER A 807 -10.52 -15.20 -18.47
CA SER A 807 -9.10 -14.87 -18.59
C SER A 807 -8.63 -13.89 -17.50
N TYR A 808 -9.47 -12.93 -17.10
CA TYR A 808 -9.09 -11.85 -16.19
C TYR A 808 -9.21 -12.24 -14.70
N ARG A 809 -8.36 -11.65 -13.86
CA ARG A 809 -8.27 -11.95 -12.42
C ARG A 809 -8.25 -10.67 -11.59
N GLN A 810 -9.25 -10.50 -10.71
CA GLN A 810 -9.10 -9.60 -9.57
C GLN A 810 -8.27 -10.30 -8.50
N SER A 811 -7.16 -9.69 -8.09
CA SER A 811 -6.19 -10.30 -7.18
C SER A 811 -6.20 -9.58 -5.84
N PHE A 812 -6.23 -10.33 -4.74
CA PHE A 812 -6.10 -9.81 -3.38
C PHE A 812 -5.01 -10.60 -2.66
N LEU A 813 -4.05 -9.92 -2.05
CA LEU A 813 -2.92 -10.55 -1.38
C LEU A 813 -2.72 -10.03 0.05
N ARG A 814 -2.23 -10.91 0.93
CA ARG A 814 -1.85 -10.61 2.31
C ARG A 814 -0.57 -11.36 2.64
N LEU A 815 0.57 -10.69 2.51
CA LEU A 815 1.86 -11.35 2.71
C LEU A 815 2.19 -11.65 4.19
N ALA A 816 1.40 -11.13 5.14
CA ALA A 816 1.53 -11.48 6.56
C ALA A 816 1.02 -12.90 6.88
N GLU A 817 -0.08 -13.33 6.24
CA GLU A 817 -0.67 -14.65 6.36
C GLU A 817 -0.55 -15.43 5.04
N PRO A 818 0.68 -15.52 4.46
CA PRO A 818 1.02 -15.52 3.04
C PRO A 818 -0.07 -16.06 2.10
N MET A 819 -1.04 -15.20 1.82
CA MET A 819 -2.29 -15.56 1.18
C MET A 819 -2.48 -14.76 -0.11
N PHE A 820 -2.82 -15.47 -1.17
CA PHE A 820 -3.31 -14.92 -2.43
C PHE A 820 -4.74 -15.44 -2.64
N ILE A 821 -5.63 -14.54 -3.03
CA ILE A 821 -7.01 -14.82 -3.40
C ILE A 821 -7.22 -14.23 -4.78
N PHE A 822 -7.57 -15.08 -5.74
CA PHE A 822 -7.95 -14.66 -7.07
C PHE A 822 -9.46 -14.82 -7.21
N SER A 823 -10.13 -13.77 -7.68
CA SER A 823 -11.53 -13.78 -8.05
C SER A 823 -11.65 -13.57 -9.56
N PHE A 824 -12.62 -14.23 -10.17
CA PHE A 824 -13.11 -13.82 -11.49
C PHE A 824 -13.64 -12.39 -11.40
N SER A 825 -13.49 -11.62 -12.48
CA SER A 825 -14.12 -10.31 -12.59
C SER A 825 -15.65 -10.47 -12.60
N VAL A 826 -16.35 -9.52 -11.96
CA VAL A 826 -17.82 -9.54 -11.91
C VAL A 826 -18.38 -9.31 -13.30
N SER A 827 -19.35 -10.14 -13.70
CA SER A 827 -20.03 -10.02 -14.99
C SER A 827 -20.76 -8.67 -15.09
N LEU A 828 -20.58 -8.00 -16.23
CA LEU A 828 -21.19 -6.71 -16.53
C LEU A 828 -22.71 -6.69 -16.26
N PRO A 829 -23.23 -5.77 -15.42
CA PRO A 829 -24.68 -5.65 -15.21
C PRO A 829 -25.41 -5.19 -16.48
N HIS A 830 -26.48 -5.90 -16.83
CA HIS A 830 -27.29 -5.62 -18.02
C HIS A 830 -28.67 -5.05 -17.64
N SER A 831 -29.07 -3.95 -18.29
CA SER A 831 -30.38 -3.33 -18.20
C SER A 831 -31.14 -3.46 -19.52
N GLN A 832 -32.44 -3.74 -19.47
CA GLN A 832 -33.28 -3.82 -20.67
C GLN A 832 -34.03 -2.50 -20.89
N PHE A 833 -33.82 -1.85 -22.04
CA PHE A 833 -34.53 -0.62 -22.41
C PHE A 833 -34.79 -0.56 -23.92
N CYS A 834 -36.05 -0.33 -24.31
CA CYS A 834 -36.49 -0.24 -25.71
C CYS A 834 -36.02 -1.42 -26.59
N GLN A 835 -36.15 -2.66 -26.09
CA GLN A 835 -35.70 -3.91 -26.75
C GLN A 835 -34.19 -4.01 -27.00
N LYS A 836 -33.39 -3.09 -26.45
CA LYS A 836 -31.93 -3.15 -26.43
C LYS A 836 -31.46 -3.53 -25.03
N THR A 837 -30.39 -4.31 -24.98
CA THR A 837 -29.63 -4.55 -23.77
C THR A 837 -28.59 -3.44 -23.62
N TRP A 838 -28.50 -2.85 -22.43
CA TRP A 838 -27.61 -1.75 -22.09
C TRP A 838 -26.74 -2.11 -20.89
N THR A 839 -25.53 -1.56 -20.88
CA THR A 839 -24.52 -1.73 -19.84
C THR A 839 -23.96 -0.35 -19.46
N CYS A 840 -23.08 -0.26 -18.45
CA CYS A 840 -22.44 1.02 -18.09
C CYS A 840 -21.46 1.56 -19.16
N TRP A 841 -21.13 0.76 -20.18
CA TRP A 841 -20.25 1.16 -21.29
C TRP A 841 -21.02 1.58 -22.54
N ASP A 842 -22.31 1.25 -22.63
CA ASP A 842 -23.14 1.57 -23.80
C ASP A 842 -23.53 3.04 -23.84
N ARG A 843 -23.45 3.63 -25.02
CA ARG A 843 -23.72 5.05 -25.28
C ARG A 843 -24.26 5.27 -26.68
N ILE A 844 -24.89 6.43 -26.89
CA ILE A 844 -25.34 6.85 -28.21
C ILE A 844 -24.37 7.91 -28.71
N GLU A 845 -23.63 7.59 -29.77
CA GLU A 845 -22.78 8.54 -30.47
C GLU A 845 -23.60 9.19 -31.60
N VAL A 846 -23.93 10.47 -31.44
CA VAL A 846 -24.62 11.27 -32.46
C VAL A 846 -23.61 12.25 -33.06
N PRO A 847 -23.51 12.38 -34.40
CA PRO A 847 -22.69 13.42 -35.02
C PRO A 847 -23.09 14.82 -34.54
N GLY A 848 -22.14 15.71 -34.29
CA GLY A 848 -22.44 17.12 -33.97
C GLY A 848 -22.95 17.93 -35.17
N VAL A 849 -22.91 17.35 -36.38
CA VAL A 849 -23.27 18.01 -37.64
C VAL A 849 -24.27 17.18 -38.45
N THR A 850 -25.16 17.89 -39.12
CA THR A 850 -26.11 17.38 -40.12
C THR A 850 -25.37 16.84 -41.35
N GLY A 851 -26.09 16.08 -42.20
CA GLY A 851 -25.54 15.60 -43.48
C GLY A 851 -25.14 16.70 -44.48
N SER A 852 -25.54 17.96 -44.23
CA SER A 852 -25.12 19.15 -44.96
C SER A 852 -23.90 19.86 -44.36
N GLY A 853 -23.35 19.36 -43.24
CA GLY A 853 -22.18 19.93 -42.56
C GLY A 853 -22.47 21.10 -41.61
N GLU A 854 -23.75 21.42 -41.38
CA GLU A 854 -24.15 22.41 -40.37
C GLU A 854 -24.30 21.75 -38.98
N GLU A 855 -23.92 22.45 -37.92
CA GLU A 855 -24.19 22.04 -36.53
C GLU A 855 -25.66 21.67 -36.31
N MET A 856 -25.90 20.53 -35.67
CA MET A 856 -27.25 20.03 -35.38
C MET A 856 -27.95 20.89 -34.34
N THR A 857 -29.22 21.21 -34.57
CA THR A 857 -30.08 21.81 -33.55
C THR A 857 -30.55 20.75 -32.54
N LEU A 858 -31.03 21.18 -31.37
CA LEU A 858 -31.74 20.30 -30.44
C LEU A 858 -32.98 19.61 -31.09
N GLY A 859 -33.58 20.23 -32.12
CA GLY A 859 -34.59 19.61 -32.97
C GLY A 859 -34.03 18.44 -33.79
N ASP A 860 -32.91 18.65 -34.47
CA ASP A 860 -32.25 17.62 -35.28
C ASP A 860 -31.78 16.44 -34.40
N LEU A 861 -31.23 16.71 -33.21
CA LEU A 861 -30.83 15.69 -32.24
C LEU A 861 -32.02 14.85 -31.77
N ARG A 862 -33.14 15.49 -31.41
CA ARG A 862 -34.37 14.79 -31.02
C ARG A 862 -34.86 13.88 -32.15
N ASP A 863 -34.89 14.40 -33.38
CA ASP A 863 -35.43 13.68 -34.53
C ASP A 863 -34.50 12.54 -34.98
N HIS A 864 -33.19 12.71 -34.84
CA HIS A 864 -32.19 11.65 -35.00
C HIS A 864 -32.41 10.50 -33.99
N LEU A 865 -32.50 10.80 -32.69
CA LEU A 865 -32.75 9.80 -31.65
C LEU A 865 -34.06 9.03 -31.87
N GLN A 866 -35.11 9.72 -32.31
CA GLN A 866 -36.40 9.10 -32.61
C GLN A 866 -36.35 8.24 -33.88
N LYS A 867 -35.65 8.67 -34.93
CA LYS A 867 -35.58 7.99 -36.23
C LYS A 867 -34.63 6.80 -36.24
N GLU A 868 -33.39 6.99 -35.77
CA GLU A 868 -32.32 5.99 -35.87
C GLU A 868 -32.31 5.02 -34.67
N HIS A 869 -32.92 5.39 -33.54
CA HIS A 869 -32.92 4.57 -32.32
C HIS A 869 -34.30 4.29 -31.73
N GLY A 870 -35.37 4.88 -32.28
CA GLY A 870 -36.74 4.71 -31.78
C GLY A 870 -37.00 5.41 -30.45
N LEU A 871 -36.11 6.29 -29.99
CA LEU A 871 -36.14 6.87 -28.65
C LEU A 871 -36.87 8.22 -28.63
N ALA A 872 -38.05 8.24 -28.01
CA ALA A 872 -38.80 9.47 -27.75
C ALA A 872 -38.14 10.26 -26.60
N LEU A 873 -37.39 11.31 -26.95
CA LEU A 873 -36.72 12.17 -25.97
C LEU A 873 -37.75 12.85 -25.05
N ARG A 874 -37.72 12.52 -23.75
CA ARG A 874 -38.58 13.15 -22.73
C ARG A 874 -37.90 14.33 -22.04
N MET A 875 -36.59 14.21 -21.80
CA MET A 875 -35.76 15.23 -21.18
C MET A 875 -34.32 15.05 -21.66
N LEU A 876 -33.59 16.15 -21.85
CA LEU A 876 -32.15 16.18 -22.08
C LEU A 876 -31.52 17.09 -21.03
N LEU A 877 -30.43 16.63 -20.42
CA LEU A 877 -29.64 17.40 -19.48
C LEU A 877 -28.19 17.46 -19.95
N TYR A 878 -27.53 18.57 -19.67
CA TYR A 878 -26.08 18.68 -19.71
C TYR A 878 -25.58 18.98 -18.30
N ARG A 879 -24.97 17.97 -17.67
CA ARG A 879 -24.74 17.93 -16.21
C ARG A 879 -26.07 18.18 -15.49
N GLU A 880 -26.16 19.23 -14.68
CA GLU A 880 -27.38 19.60 -13.93
C GLU A 880 -28.36 20.48 -14.74
N ALA A 881 -27.93 21.02 -15.89
CA ALA A 881 -28.74 21.96 -16.68
C ALA A 881 -29.71 21.22 -17.60
N VAL A 882 -31.02 21.46 -17.46
CA VAL A 882 -32.04 20.91 -18.37
C VAL A 882 -32.03 21.70 -19.69
N LEU A 883 -31.55 21.06 -20.76
CA LEU A 883 -31.52 21.64 -22.12
C LEU A 883 -32.85 21.49 -22.84
N TYR A 884 -33.56 20.39 -22.59
CA TYR A 884 -34.86 20.10 -23.19
C TYR A 884 -35.75 19.34 -22.21
N ALA A 885 -37.04 19.64 -22.17
CA ALA A 885 -38.05 18.81 -21.53
C ALA A 885 -39.35 18.85 -22.32
N ALA A 886 -39.88 17.68 -22.69
CA ALA A 886 -41.08 17.51 -23.53
C ALA A 886 -42.38 18.09 -22.89
N PHE A 887 -42.35 18.44 -21.61
CA PHE A 887 -43.45 19.03 -20.85
C PHE A 887 -43.31 20.55 -20.63
N TRP A 888 -42.37 21.22 -21.30
CA TRP A 888 -42.34 22.69 -21.37
C TRP A 888 -43.48 23.25 -22.23
N SER A 889 -43.74 24.56 -22.10
CA SER A 889 -44.73 25.25 -22.95
C SER A 889 -44.33 25.19 -24.43
N SER A 890 -45.33 25.21 -25.31
CA SER A 890 -45.12 25.13 -26.77
C SER A 890 -44.20 26.24 -27.30
N GLU A 891 -44.21 27.43 -26.69
CA GLU A 891 -43.33 28.55 -27.02
C GLU A 891 -41.88 28.23 -26.65
N LYS A 892 -41.63 27.82 -25.40
CA LYS A 892 -40.28 27.45 -24.92
C LYS A 892 -39.72 26.23 -25.67
N LEU A 893 -40.57 25.27 -26.02
CA LEU A 893 -40.16 24.15 -26.88
C LEU A 893 -39.70 24.64 -28.25
N LYS A 894 -40.44 25.56 -28.89
CA LYS A 894 -40.09 26.10 -30.21
C LYS A 894 -38.78 26.87 -30.21
N GLU A 895 -38.55 27.66 -29.17
CA GLU A 895 -37.30 28.38 -28.93
C GLU A 895 -36.13 27.42 -28.75
N GLN A 896 -36.24 26.49 -27.80
CA GLN A 896 -35.13 25.61 -27.43
C GLN A 896 -34.78 24.59 -28.53
N LEU A 897 -35.77 24.08 -29.28
CA LEU A 897 -35.51 23.18 -30.41
C LEU A 897 -34.78 23.84 -31.58
N ALA A 898 -34.73 25.17 -31.65
CA ALA A 898 -33.99 25.92 -32.66
C ALA A 898 -32.53 26.25 -32.24
N ASN A 899 -32.18 26.03 -30.96
CA ASN A 899 -30.81 26.20 -30.48
C ASN A 899 -29.90 25.11 -31.06
N ARG A 900 -28.66 25.50 -31.35
CA ARG A 900 -27.53 24.64 -31.71
C ARG A 900 -26.68 24.41 -30.44
#